data_AF-A0A967K473-F1
#
_entry.id   AF-A0A967K473-F1
#
_cell.length_a   1.000
_cell.length_b   1.000
_cell.length_c   1.000
_cell.angle_alpha   90.00
_cell.angle_beta   90.00
_cell.angle_gamma   90.00
#
_symmetry.space_group_name_H-M   'P 1'
#
loop_
_entity.id
_entity.type
_entity.pdbx_description
1 polymer ?
#
loop_
_entity_poly.entity_id
_entity_poly.type
_entity_poly.pdbx_seq_one_letter_code
_entity_poly.pdbx_strand_id
1 'polypeptide(L)'
;MRINKILKISIMILFAFVFTDIAMASCPSGNPPVITSPNDNEVYLAGATYTDLCKAAGDAVITWSGPGEFDPTTGCCSDYNAPGTTGTVTLTATNSHGSDQVQIELADIIYVDEEVVGGLDNGTSWDDAFDTLQEGLAAAASGNHIWVAEGTYKPGPLQLDTFHLVPGVKMYGGFDPDKNDKLWPERDFINNVTILSGDIGEDGLDSSNNYFVVTANDVTIDGSTRLDGFTITMGWAYHNLCDGAGMKIEDCDPNVANCIFKENRAYGGDGDGGGMGCLNASPEVTNCIFIDNIAGDDGGALVNTKGSNGTFINCVFYSNNTNGENVKDGQGKSNGGAIWNTRGEGTGEVGSSPTFINCLIAGNSTVPGSYNGGKNGGGVANKGADTDPVFINCTFTANTANWDGGGMCTKDGAEATVINCIFWDNEVGSGYSNNAICDKDGGSTNVSYSDVNQPGYASDPNIISQDPNFANPDDPDGPDNRFLTCDDGYRICFDSNCVDAGNGTATNAPATDILGLKRVDIRNVTNTGLGTPYSDMGAYEAVVEHVIFISVDGLGSVYLDDLVAAQKVPNIKERFIDNGLWTYNARTDATKTNTIPNHTTMITGRPVAKGHSGWGNKIHHGWVYNGGYGSPPEDQWTLHGYYEYDPGKWTGNYDLTYVRSPFNVVHDSGMVTALYAGKDKFSIYDQSYNIDIYDYTTDSGNSDVADWDSDVLMNKFINNTTGIPATHNGEDLNFVFFHFKGPDKVGHEEPPSDNPLGPWGSDDWNSNVESLDGHLGDNAETGTIFDMVEDESNVAWYYNTVVILTADHGGKDYGHSNAGLLENYTIPFGVWGHLIPKGGDAYEYSGGSRSSPGSSVNPSYPSDYSDMSGQPIRNADGVDLALSLMGLSRIDGTVDAEAIIQGMQIKLP
;
A
#
# COMPACT_ATOMS: atom_id res chain seq x y z
N MET A 1 -21.14 11.15 -12.95
CA MET A 1 -20.14 10.93 -11.89
C MET A 1 -18.93 10.12 -12.38
N ARG A 2 -19.07 9.01 -13.12
CA ARG A 2 -17.92 8.28 -13.72
C ARG A 2 -17.16 9.03 -14.83
N ILE A 3 -17.84 9.89 -15.61
CA ILE A 3 -17.19 10.65 -16.71
C ILE A 3 -16.30 11.82 -16.21
N ASN A 4 -16.57 12.38 -15.01
CA ASN A 4 -15.67 13.38 -14.41
C ASN A 4 -14.36 12.77 -13.90
N LYS A 5 -14.35 11.47 -13.55
CA LYS A 5 -13.12 10.74 -13.21
C LYS A 5 -12.32 10.43 -14.45
N ILE A 6 -12.96 10.06 -15.57
CA ILE A 6 -12.27 9.83 -16.85
C ILE A 6 -11.68 11.14 -17.37
N LEU A 7 -12.32 12.30 -17.21
CA LEU A 7 -11.71 13.57 -17.63
C LEU A 7 -10.48 13.93 -16.78
N LYS A 8 -10.54 13.75 -15.45
CA LYS A 8 -9.36 13.92 -14.55
C LYS A 8 -8.26 12.91 -14.82
N ILE A 9 -8.61 11.63 -14.98
CA ILE A 9 -7.68 10.53 -15.20
C ILE A 9 -7.09 10.62 -16.60
N SER A 10 -7.88 10.91 -17.65
CA SER A 10 -7.34 11.15 -19.00
C SER A 10 -6.48 12.40 -19.06
N ILE A 11 -6.73 13.43 -18.23
CA ILE A 11 -5.84 14.59 -18.10
C ILE A 11 -4.60 14.27 -17.27
N MET A 12 -4.65 13.42 -16.23
CA MET A 12 -3.46 12.99 -15.47
C MET A 12 -2.60 11.96 -16.24
N ILE A 13 -3.24 11.00 -16.92
CA ILE A 13 -2.62 10.04 -17.87
C ILE A 13 -2.01 10.78 -19.07
N LEU A 14 -2.60 11.92 -19.47
CA LEU A 14 -2.04 12.86 -20.46
C LEU A 14 -0.60 13.28 -20.14
N PHE A 15 -0.20 13.25 -18.86
CA PHE A 15 1.13 13.67 -18.39
C PHE A 15 2.06 12.50 -18.03
N ALA A 16 1.55 11.28 -17.87
CA ALA A 16 2.36 10.08 -17.67
C ALA A 16 2.88 9.47 -18.98
N PHE A 17 2.11 9.56 -20.09
CA PHE A 17 2.42 8.83 -21.34
C PHE A 17 3.26 9.57 -22.40
N VAL A 18 3.79 10.76 -22.13
CA VAL A 18 4.57 11.54 -23.14
C VAL A 18 6.08 11.25 -23.11
N PHE A 19 6.58 10.42 -22.19
CA PHE A 19 8.03 10.19 -22.04
C PHE A 19 8.47 8.76 -22.33
N THR A 20 8.35 8.34 -23.58
CA THR A 20 9.24 7.32 -24.16
C THR A 20 9.58 7.74 -25.59
N ASP A 21 10.87 7.97 -25.84
CA ASP A 21 11.49 8.38 -27.11
C ASP A 21 11.18 9.79 -27.64
N ILE A 22 12.13 10.73 -27.47
CA ILE A 22 12.70 11.55 -28.56
C ILE A 22 14.02 12.19 -28.10
N ALA A 23 15.08 11.87 -28.83
CA ALA A 23 16.39 12.47 -28.71
C ALA A 23 16.43 13.92 -29.22
N MET A 24 17.23 14.72 -28.52
CA MET A 24 17.78 16.05 -28.84
C MET A 24 17.59 16.58 -30.28
N ALA A 25 16.96 17.75 -30.43
CA ALA A 25 17.26 18.70 -31.50
C ALA A 25 16.85 20.15 -31.18
N SER A 26 17.86 20.96 -30.88
CA SER A 26 17.96 22.42 -31.09
C SER A 26 16.90 23.37 -30.49
N CYS A 27 17.22 23.92 -29.30
CA CYS A 27 16.96 25.33 -29.01
C CYS A 27 18.23 25.94 -28.36
N PRO A 28 18.85 26.99 -28.94
CA PRO A 28 19.98 27.69 -28.32
C PRO A 28 19.48 28.75 -27.34
N SER A 29 20.10 28.78 -26.15
CA SER A 29 20.07 29.82 -25.10
C SER A 29 18.79 30.03 -24.27
N GLY A 30 18.93 29.86 -22.95
CA GLY A 30 18.00 30.29 -21.90
C GLY A 30 17.15 29.14 -21.33
N ASN A 31 17.33 28.86 -20.04
CA ASN A 31 16.76 27.79 -19.20
C ASN A 31 15.37 27.26 -19.59
N PRO A 32 15.12 25.93 -19.49
CA PRO A 32 13.78 25.38 -19.68
C PRO A 32 12.92 25.56 -18.40
N PRO A 33 11.64 25.92 -18.54
CA PRO A 33 10.67 25.78 -17.46
C PRO A 33 10.18 24.32 -17.41
N VAL A 34 10.39 23.59 -16.31
CA VAL A 34 9.75 22.27 -16.08
C VAL A 34 9.55 22.00 -14.58
N ILE A 35 8.34 21.59 -14.21
CA ILE A 35 8.01 20.90 -12.96
C ILE A 35 7.06 19.73 -13.34
N THR A 36 6.86 18.74 -12.49
CA THR A 36 5.69 17.85 -12.39
C THR A 36 5.55 17.58 -10.87
N SER A 37 4.50 16.95 -10.39
CA SER A 37 4.48 16.27 -9.07
C SER A 37 3.22 15.42 -9.04
N PRO A 38 3.29 14.12 -8.76
CA PRO A 38 2.10 13.28 -8.64
C PRO A 38 1.28 13.59 -7.37
N ASN A 39 1.82 14.33 -6.39
CA ASN A 39 1.28 14.33 -5.02
C ASN A 39 0.54 15.62 -4.58
N ASP A 40 0.53 16.70 -5.37
CA ASP A 40 0.02 18.02 -4.87
C ASP A 40 -1.13 18.66 -5.70
N ASN A 41 -1.83 17.94 -6.59
CA ASN A 41 -2.82 18.53 -7.55
C ASN A 41 -2.25 19.62 -8.48
N GLU A 42 -0.94 19.83 -8.51
CA GLU A 42 -0.26 20.78 -9.40
C GLU A 42 0.32 20.00 -10.59
N VAL A 43 -0.12 20.34 -11.81
CA VAL A 43 0.38 19.71 -13.05
C VAL A 43 1.18 20.74 -13.79
N TYR A 44 2.35 20.37 -14.32
CA TYR A 44 3.13 21.30 -15.12
C TYR A 44 3.55 20.69 -16.45
N LEU A 45 3.55 21.52 -17.50
CA LEU A 45 3.67 21.11 -18.90
C LEU A 45 5.12 21.23 -19.38
N ALA A 46 5.68 20.13 -19.87
CA ALA A 46 6.90 20.13 -20.67
C ALA A 46 6.60 19.65 -22.10
N GLY A 47 6.90 20.48 -23.10
CA GLY A 47 7.12 20.03 -24.49
C GLY A 47 5.93 19.51 -25.31
N ALA A 48 4.70 19.44 -24.77
CA ALA A 48 3.55 18.99 -25.54
C ALA A 48 3.15 20.00 -26.62
N THR A 49 3.10 19.58 -27.89
CA THR A 49 2.52 20.44 -28.94
C THR A 49 1.01 20.54 -28.74
N TYR A 50 0.37 21.63 -29.21
CA TYR A 50 -1.10 21.76 -29.24
C TYR A 50 -1.78 20.52 -29.86
N THR A 51 -1.09 19.84 -30.78
CA THR A 51 -1.59 18.63 -31.44
C THR A 51 -1.63 17.42 -30.51
N ASP A 52 -0.70 17.29 -29.57
CA ASP A 52 -0.63 16.17 -28.62
C ASP A 52 -1.69 16.34 -27.53
N LEU A 53 -1.87 17.58 -27.07
CA LEU A 53 -2.97 17.97 -26.18
C LEU A 53 -4.35 17.73 -26.84
N CYS A 54 -4.53 18.07 -28.12
CA CYS A 54 -5.78 17.82 -28.84
C CYS A 54 -6.06 16.35 -29.16
N LYS A 55 -5.03 15.52 -29.37
CA LYS A 55 -5.21 14.06 -29.56
C LYS A 55 -5.64 13.38 -28.27
N ALA A 56 -5.07 13.81 -27.15
CA ALA A 56 -5.27 13.20 -25.85
C ALA A 56 -6.53 13.73 -25.13
N ALA A 57 -6.95 14.98 -25.41
CA ALA A 57 -8.20 15.56 -24.91
C ALA A 57 -9.48 15.04 -25.60
N GLY A 58 -9.35 14.18 -26.61
CA GLY A 58 -10.48 13.65 -27.38
C GLY A 58 -11.30 14.77 -28.03
N ASP A 59 -12.54 14.96 -27.57
CA ASP A 59 -13.48 15.99 -28.05
C ASP A 59 -13.49 17.28 -27.20
N ALA A 60 -12.63 17.40 -26.20
CA ALA A 60 -12.55 18.56 -25.32
C ALA A 60 -11.76 19.74 -25.92
N VAL A 61 -12.25 20.95 -25.68
CA VAL A 61 -11.62 22.23 -26.00
C VAL A 61 -10.76 22.67 -24.81
N ILE A 62 -9.46 22.86 -25.03
CA ILE A 62 -8.55 23.37 -23.98
C ILE A 62 -8.40 24.90 -24.11
N THR A 63 -8.66 25.62 -23.02
CA THR A 63 -8.41 27.06 -22.86
C THR A 63 -7.42 27.33 -21.74
N TRP A 64 -6.80 28.51 -21.78
CA TRP A 64 -5.67 28.88 -20.93
C TRP A 64 -5.91 30.27 -20.35
N SER A 65 -5.53 30.48 -19.09
CA SER A 65 -5.48 31.81 -18.48
C SER A 65 -4.31 31.91 -17.51
N GLY A 66 -3.50 32.96 -17.63
CA GLY A 66 -2.30 33.18 -16.81
C GLY A 66 -1.34 34.17 -17.47
N PRO A 67 -0.14 34.39 -16.90
CA PRO A 67 0.92 35.16 -17.55
C PRO A 67 1.45 34.45 -18.83
N GLY A 68 1.66 35.21 -19.92
CA GLY A 68 2.14 34.73 -21.23
C GLY A 68 1.03 34.41 -22.25
N GLU A 69 1.31 34.55 -23.56
CA GLU A 69 0.40 34.14 -24.64
C GLU A 69 0.78 32.73 -25.15
N PHE A 70 -0.12 31.76 -25.00
CA PHE A 70 0.00 30.46 -25.67
C PHE A 70 -0.40 30.61 -27.14
N ASP A 71 0.49 30.25 -28.07
CA ASP A 71 0.20 30.26 -29.50
C ASP A 71 -0.36 28.89 -29.94
N PRO A 72 -1.69 28.78 -30.20
CA PRO A 72 -2.32 27.53 -30.60
C PRO A 72 -1.88 27.06 -32.01
N THR A 73 -1.19 27.90 -32.78
CA THR A 73 -0.70 27.57 -34.12
C THR A 73 0.67 26.89 -34.11
N THR A 74 1.50 27.15 -33.10
CA THR A 74 2.87 26.61 -32.99
C THR A 74 3.03 25.61 -31.86
N GLY A 75 2.06 25.50 -30.95
CA GLY A 75 2.14 24.63 -29.78
C GLY A 75 3.22 25.05 -28.79
N CYS A 76 3.71 26.29 -28.91
CA CYS A 76 4.76 26.86 -28.07
C CYS A 76 4.19 28.06 -27.31
N CYS A 77 4.52 28.16 -26.02
CA CYS A 77 4.41 29.44 -25.31
C CYS A 77 5.50 30.37 -25.85
N SER A 78 5.15 31.28 -26.75
CA SER A 78 6.06 32.35 -27.17
C SER A 78 6.20 33.33 -26.00
N ASP A 79 7.43 33.49 -25.50
CA ASP A 79 7.88 34.41 -24.44
C ASP A 79 7.91 33.87 -22.99
N TYR A 80 8.30 32.61 -22.76
CA TYR A 80 8.57 32.10 -21.39
C TYR A 80 10.04 32.17 -20.92
N ASN A 81 10.99 32.45 -21.83
CA ASN A 81 12.43 32.44 -21.51
C ASN A 81 12.95 33.75 -20.86
N ALA A 82 12.09 34.56 -20.25
CA ALA A 82 12.52 35.73 -19.48
C ALA A 82 12.64 35.35 -17.99
N PRO A 83 13.84 35.42 -17.38
CA PRO A 83 14.00 35.24 -15.93
C PRO A 83 13.05 36.14 -15.15
N GLY A 84 12.39 35.61 -14.11
CA GLY A 84 11.45 36.37 -13.25
C GLY A 84 9.98 36.31 -13.66
N THR A 85 9.58 35.38 -14.54
CA THR A 85 8.16 35.18 -14.91
C THR A 85 7.49 34.20 -13.94
N THR A 86 7.20 34.65 -12.72
CA THR A 86 6.50 33.85 -11.69
C THR A 86 4.98 33.99 -11.81
N GLY A 87 4.21 32.94 -11.50
CA GLY A 87 2.75 33.01 -11.39
C GLY A 87 2.04 31.70 -11.69
N THR A 88 0.71 31.72 -11.72
CA THR A 88 -0.11 30.53 -11.96
C THR A 88 -0.70 30.55 -13.37
N VAL A 89 -0.52 29.47 -14.13
CA VAL A 89 -1.27 29.19 -15.37
C VAL A 89 -2.40 28.26 -15.04
N THR A 90 -3.62 28.58 -15.48
CA THR A 90 -4.77 27.68 -15.38
C THR A 90 -5.08 27.11 -16.76
N LEU A 91 -5.04 25.78 -16.87
CA LEU A 91 -5.59 25.03 -17.98
C LEU A 91 -7.06 24.76 -17.71
N THR A 92 -7.91 24.89 -18.71
CA THR A 92 -9.33 24.49 -18.62
C THR A 92 -9.66 23.59 -19.80
N ALA A 93 -10.00 22.33 -19.56
CA ALA A 93 -10.52 21.44 -20.60
C ALA A 93 -12.06 21.42 -20.53
N THR A 94 -12.74 21.73 -21.63
CA THR A 94 -14.22 21.80 -21.71
C THR A 94 -14.77 20.96 -22.85
N ASN A 95 -15.70 20.05 -22.58
CA ASN A 95 -16.44 19.31 -23.62
C ASN A 95 -17.96 19.44 -23.43
N SER A 96 -18.74 18.64 -24.17
CA SER A 96 -20.20 18.66 -24.11
C SER A 96 -20.81 18.19 -22.76
N HIS A 97 -19.97 17.68 -21.85
CA HIS A 97 -20.36 17.11 -20.57
C HIS A 97 -19.85 17.89 -19.33
N GLY A 98 -18.94 18.85 -19.49
CA GLY A 98 -18.44 19.67 -18.39
C GLY A 98 -17.11 20.39 -18.69
N SER A 99 -16.58 21.09 -17.70
CA SER A 99 -15.25 21.71 -17.72
C SER A 99 -14.44 21.28 -16.50
N ASP A 100 -13.16 20.99 -16.68
CA ASP A 100 -12.20 20.73 -15.59
C ASP A 100 -10.99 21.66 -15.71
N GLN A 101 -10.35 21.95 -14.58
CA GLN A 101 -9.27 22.93 -14.50
C GLN A 101 -8.05 22.38 -13.78
N VAL A 102 -6.87 22.80 -14.24
CA VAL A 102 -5.60 22.48 -13.58
C VAL A 102 -4.76 23.74 -13.47
N GLN A 103 -4.13 23.93 -12.31
CA GLN A 103 -3.23 25.05 -12.05
C GLN A 103 -1.78 24.58 -12.11
N ILE A 104 -0.96 25.40 -12.75
CA ILE A 104 0.47 25.21 -12.98
C ILE A 104 1.16 26.39 -12.33
N GLU A 105 2.05 26.16 -11.37
CA GLU A 105 2.89 27.24 -10.85
C GLU A 105 4.13 27.43 -11.72
N LEU A 106 4.58 28.67 -11.86
CA LEU A 106 5.81 28.99 -12.56
C LEU A 106 6.77 29.54 -11.54
N ALA A 107 7.89 28.84 -11.41
CA ALA A 107 8.95 29.19 -10.50
C ALA A 107 10.28 29.24 -11.25
N ASP A 108 11.11 30.23 -10.90
CA ASP A 108 12.53 30.15 -11.20
C ASP A 108 13.14 29.07 -10.29
N ILE A 109 13.94 28.17 -10.89
CA ILE A 109 14.62 27.08 -10.17
C ILE A 109 16.05 27.52 -9.86
N ILE A 110 16.43 27.37 -8.61
CA ILE A 110 17.80 27.56 -8.10
C ILE A 110 18.39 26.18 -7.84
N TYR A 111 19.51 25.88 -8.48
CA TYR A 111 20.23 24.61 -8.34
C TYR A 111 21.34 24.73 -7.30
N VAL A 112 21.43 23.74 -6.40
CA VAL A 112 22.43 23.65 -5.33
C VAL A 112 23.08 22.27 -5.35
N ASP A 113 24.41 22.22 -5.40
CA ASP A 113 25.21 21.00 -5.49
C ASP A 113 26.53 21.20 -4.75
N GLU A 114 26.77 20.49 -3.64
CA GLU A 114 28.02 20.66 -2.88
C GLU A 114 29.25 20.07 -3.60
N GLU A 115 29.04 19.22 -4.60
CA GLU A 115 30.09 18.55 -5.35
C GLU A 115 30.50 19.33 -6.61
N VAL A 116 29.81 20.43 -6.94
CA VAL A 116 30.07 21.19 -8.16
C VAL A 116 31.51 21.75 -8.17
N VAL A 117 32.27 21.40 -9.21
CA VAL A 117 33.65 21.87 -9.40
C VAL A 117 33.77 22.73 -10.65
N GLY A 118 33.86 24.05 -10.46
CA GLY A 118 33.87 25.01 -11.55
C GLY A 118 32.48 25.60 -11.79
N GLY A 119 32.23 26.14 -12.99
CA GLY A 119 30.96 26.83 -13.27
C GLY A 119 30.95 28.31 -12.86
N LEU A 120 29.78 28.94 -13.00
CA LEU A 120 29.54 30.34 -12.70
C LEU A 120 29.08 30.60 -11.27
N ASP A 121 28.74 29.57 -10.50
CA ASP A 121 28.28 29.66 -9.11
C ASP A 121 27.12 30.66 -8.96
N ASN A 122 26.04 30.39 -9.69
CA ASN A 122 24.91 31.30 -9.81
C ASN A 122 23.53 30.61 -9.75
N GLY A 123 23.50 29.30 -9.52
CA GLY A 123 22.29 28.52 -9.33
C GLY A 123 21.41 28.39 -10.57
N THR A 124 21.90 28.68 -11.78
CA THR A 124 21.04 28.69 -12.99
C THR A 124 20.91 27.32 -13.68
N SER A 125 21.78 26.36 -13.36
CA SER A 125 21.77 24.97 -13.82
C SER A 125 22.65 24.11 -12.92
N TRP A 126 22.63 22.77 -13.03
CA TRP A 126 23.58 21.90 -12.32
C TRP A 126 25.06 22.25 -12.60
N ASP A 127 25.43 22.59 -13.85
CA ASP A 127 26.81 22.99 -14.21
C ASP A 127 27.24 24.33 -13.57
N ASP A 128 26.28 25.16 -13.19
CA ASP A 128 26.47 26.50 -12.62
C ASP A 128 25.81 26.62 -11.24
N ALA A 129 25.60 25.50 -10.55
CA ALA A 129 24.91 25.43 -9.25
C ALA A 129 25.66 26.21 -8.18
N PHE A 130 24.94 26.62 -7.12
CA PHE A 130 25.61 27.09 -5.91
C PHE A 130 26.29 25.92 -5.20
N ASP A 131 27.53 26.14 -4.75
CA ASP A 131 28.29 25.12 -4.00
C ASP A 131 27.84 24.97 -2.54
N THR A 132 27.03 25.91 -2.04
CA THR A 132 26.37 25.81 -0.74
C THR A 132 24.87 26.08 -0.80
N LEU A 133 24.13 25.36 0.05
CA LEU A 133 22.70 25.63 0.24
C LEU A 133 22.44 27.03 0.84
N GLN A 134 23.39 27.55 1.62
CA GLN A 134 23.27 28.88 2.21
C GLN A 134 23.23 29.99 1.15
N GLU A 135 23.97 29.83 0.05
CA GLU A 135 23.94 30.76 -1.09
C GLU A 135 22.66 30.62 -1.91
N GLY A 136 22.19 29.39 -2.13
CA GLY A 136 20.89 29.14 -2.75
C GLY A 136 19.74 29.81 -1.99
N LEU A 137 19.71 29.65 -0.66
CA LEU A 137 18.74 30.32 0.21
C LEU A 137 18.87 31.85 0.17
N ALA A 138 20.10 32.38 0.11
CA ALA A 138 20.33 33.82 0.02
C ALA A 138 19.91 34.43 -1.33
N ALA A 139 19.94 33.64 -2.40
CA ALA A 139 19.52 34.05 -3.75
C ALA A 139 18.01 33.94 -3.96
N ALA A 140 17.32 33.09 -3.19
CA ALA A 140 15.91 32.80 -3.36
C ALA A 140 14.98 33.95 -2.95
N ALA A 141 13.88 34.07 -3.68
CA ALA A 141 12.76 34.95 -3.40
C ALA A 141 11.44 34.17 -3.45
N SER A 142 10.40 34.71 -2.83
CA SER A 142 9.05 34.13 -2.84
C SER A 142 8.60 33.74 -4.26
N GLY A 143 8.10 32.52 -4.41
CA GLY A 143 7.76 31.90 -5.70
C GLY A 143 8.91 31.18 -6.40
N ASN A 144 10.12 31.14 -5.82
CA ASN A 144 11.23 30.33 -6.33
C ASN A 144 11.19 28.90 -5.79
N HIS A 145 11.77 27.99 -6.57
CA HIS A 145 12.12 26.64 -6.13
C HIS A 145 13.62 26.55 -5.91
N ILE A 146 14.03 25.78 -4.90
CA ILE A 146 15.42 25.38 -4.71
C ILE A 146 15.48 23.86 -4.88
N TRP A 147 16.23 23.40 -5.87
CA TRP A 147 16.51 21.98 -6.12
C TRP A 147 17.91 21.68 -5.62
N VAL A 148 17.98 20.72 -4.69
CA VAL A 148 19.20 20.38 -3.98
C VAL A 148 19.61 18.97 -4.37
N ALA A 149 20.84 18.82 -4.82
CA ALA A 149 21.42 17.53 -5.14
C ALA A 149 21.47 16.61 -3.90
N GLU A 150 21.66 15.32 -4.13
CA GLU A 150 22.15 14.41 -3.09
C GLU A 150 23.46 14.92 -2.50
N GLY A 151 23.71 14.62 -1.22
CA GLY A 151 24.89 15.13 -0.51
C GLY A 151 24.58 15.58 0.91
N THR A 152 25.59 16.08 1.63
CA THR A 152 25.49 16.50 3.03
C THR A 152 25.78 17.99 3.21
N TYR A 153 24.72 18.77 3.36
CA TYR A 153 24.79 20.21 3.50
C TYR A 153 24.84 20.64 4.96
N LYS A 154 25.75 21.57 5.28
CA LYS A 154 25.88 22.17 6.62
C LYS A 154 25.53 23.66 6.60
N PRO A 155 24.88 24.20 7.65
CA PRO A 155 24.43 25.60 7.65
C PRO A 155 25.58 26.63 7.69
N GLY A 156 26.73 26.23 8.23
CA GLY A 156 27.89 27.10 8.42
C GLY A 156 28.77 26.61 9.57
N PRO A 157 29.86 27.32 9.90
CA PRO A 157 30.85 26.87 10.88
C PRO A 157 30.48 27.17 12.35
N LEU A 158 29.39 27.89 12.62
CA LEU A 158 28.99 28.29 13.97
C LEU A 158 27.76 27.52 14.43
N GLN A 159 27.67 27.21 15.73
CA GLN A 159 26.51 26.50 16.29
C GLN A 159 25.17 27.22 16.12
N LEU A 160 25.19 28.53 15.90
CA LEU A 160 24.00 29.35 15.67
C LEU A 160 23.60 29.42 14.20
N ASP A 161 24.43 28.91 13.29
CA ASP A 161 24.09 28.85 11.87
C ASP A 161 22.94 27.84 11.68
N THR A 162 22.08 28.09 10.71
CA THR A 162 20.87 27.29 10.43
C THR A 162 20.42 27.52 9.00
N PHE A 163 19.78 26.51 8.41
CA PHE A 163 19.02 26.68 7.17
C PHE A 163 17.68 27.36 7.50
N HIS A 164 17.66 28.68 7.35
CA HIS A 164 16.44 29.46 7.56
C HIS A 164 15.53 29.40 6.33
N LEU A 165 14.28 28.95 6.51
CA LEU A 165 13.32 28.88 5.41
C LEU A 165 12.95 30.28 4.91
N VAL A 166 12.79 30.41 3.60
CA VAL A 166 12.47 31.70 2.95
C VAL A 166 10.97 31.74 2.62
N PRO A 167 10.25 32.82 2.97
CA PRO A 167 8.81 32.93 2.71
C PRO A 167 8.42 32.69 1.24
N GLY A 168 7.50 31.73 1.04
CA GLY A 168 6.97 31.33 -0.26
C GLY A 168 7.97 30.61 -1.18
N VAL A 169 9.09 30.11 -0.63
CA VAL A 169 10.05 29.29 -1.37
C VAL A 169 9.76 27.81 -1.10
N LYS A 170 9.77 27.01 -2.16
CA LYS A 170 9.67 25.55 -2.06
C LYS A 170 11.07 24.94 -2.26
N MET A 171 11.54 24.18 -1.27
CA MET A 171 12.86 23.56 -1.27
C MET A 171 12.72 22.03 -1.35
N TYR A 172 13.46 21.42 -2.28
CA TYR A 172 13.34 20.02 -2.65
C TYR A 172 14.71 19.34 -2.71
N GLY A 173 14.91 18.31 -1.89
CA GLY A 173 16.06 17.39 -1.97
C GLY A 173 15.71 16.19 -2.85
N GLY A 174 16.70 15.39 -3.27
CA GLY A 174 16.43 14.16 -4.05
C GLY A 174 16.90 14.15 -5.50
N PHE A 175 17.77 15.06 -5.91
CA PHE A 175 18.23 15.17 -7.30
C PHE A 175 19.63 14.57 -7.48
N ASP A 176 19.88 13.95 -8.63
CA ASP A 176 21.18 13.43 -9.05
C ASP A 176 21.69 14.23 -10.28
N PRO A 177 22.63 15.18 -10.08
CA PRO A 177 23.22 15.96 -11.17
C PRO A 177 23.95 15.12 -12.22
N ASP A 178 24.51 13.96 -11.84
CA ASP A 178 25.23 13.05 -12.75
C ASP A 178 24.28 12.34 -13.73
N LYS A 179 23.03 12.11 -13.32
CA LYS A 179 21.93 11.70 -14.20
C LYS A 179 21.30 12.86 -14.97
N ASN A 180 21.72 14.08 -14.67
CA ASN A 180 21.25 15.32 -15.27
C ASN A 180 19.73 15.50 -15.04
N ASP A 181 19.28 15.27 -13.80
CA ASP A 181 17.89 15.42 -13.37
C ASP A 181 17.41 16.88 -13.54
N LYS A 182 16.87 17.23 -14.70
CA LYS A 182 16.39 18.58 -15.07
C LYS A 182 14.88 18.66 -15.12
N LEU A 183 14.20 17.54 -14.93
CA LEU A 183 12.75 17.40 -14.91
C LEU A 183 12.35 16.82 -13.55
N TRP A 184 11.22 17.28 -13.02
CA TRP A 184 10.74 16.76 -11.75
C TRP A 184 10.50 15.24 -11.69
N PRO A 185 10.00 14.52 -12.73
CA PRO A 185 9.85 13.06 -12.65
C PRO A 185 11.15 12.32 -12.41
N GLU A 186 12.30 12.98 -12.63
CA GLU A 186 13.63 12.41 -12.43
C GLU A 186 14.05 12.48 -10.95
N ARG A 187 13.38 13.31 -10.12
CA ARG A 187 13.63 13.41 -8.68
C ARG A 187 13.30 12.09 -7.99
N ASP A 188 14.29 11.54 -7.29
CA ASP A 188 14.20 10.32 -6.50
C ASP A 188 14.78 10.59 -5.11
N PHE A 189 13.98 11.23 -4.25
CA PHE A 189 14.36 11.58 -2.88
C PHE A 189 14.60 10.38 -1.97
N ILE A 190 14.22 9.20 -2.46
CA ILE A 190 14.40 7.93 -1.79
C ILE A 190 15.85 7.45 -1.98
N ASN A 191 16.34 7.43 -3.22
CA ASN A 191 17.67 6.88 -3.53
C ASN A 191 18.77 7.95 -3.60
N ASN A 192 18.41 9.20 -3.93
CA ASN A 192 19.33 10.34 -4.03
C ASN A 192 19.25 11.17 -2.74
N VAL A 193 19.73 10.63 -1.62
CA VAL A 193 19.49 11.22 -0.30
C VAL A 193 20.17 12.58 -0.13
N THR A 194 19.37 13.62 0.14
CA THR A 194 19.88 14.95 0.53
C THR A 194 19.80 15.14 2.04
N ILE A 195 20.95 15.40 2.68
CA ILE A 195 21.10 15.49 4.13
C ILE A 195 21.36 16.94 4.55
N LEU A 196 20.53 17.47 5.44
CA LEU A 196 20.80 18.71 6.20
C LEU A 196 21.37 18.30 7.56
N SER A 197 22.65 18.57 7.79
CA SER A 197 23.38 18.09 8.97
C SER A 197 23.84 19.22 9.89
N GLY A 198 23.57 19.06 11.19
CA GLY A 198 24.11 19.90 12.25
C GLY A 198 25.52 19.53 12.71
N ASP A 199 26.13 18.44 12.21
CA ASP A 199 27.49 18.00 12.60
C ASP A 199 28.58 18.86 11.96
N ILE A 200 28.72 20.09 12.44
CA ILE A 200 29.70 21.06 11.95
C ILE A 200 31.10 20.87 12.53
N GLY A 201 31.24 20.12 13.63
CA GLY A 201 32.52 19.88 14.28
C GLY A 201 33.27 18.66 13.73
N GLU A 202 32.56 17.65 13.23
CA GLU A 202 33.11 16.36 12.76
C GLU A 202 34.04 15.68 13.78
N ASP A 203 33.91 16.02 15.05
CA ASP A 203 34.72 15.50 16.15
C ASP A 203 34.02 14.37 16.90
N GLY A 204 32.81 14.01 16.46
CA GLY A 204 31.93 13.04 17.11
C GLY A 204 31.38 13.53 18.45
N LEU A 205 31.41 14.85 18.71
CA LEU A 205 30.91 15.45 19.94
C LEU A 205 29.69 16.32 19.64
N ASP A 206 28.53 15.95 20.17
CA ASP A 206 27.28 16.75 20.02
C ASP A 206 27.45 18.22 20.41
N SER A 207 28.34 18.51 21.36
CA SER A 207 28.61 19.87 21.84
C SER A 207 29.22 20.81 20.80
N SER A 208 29.64 20.30 19.65
CA SER A 208 30.14 21.08 18.52
C SER A 208 29.07 21.32 17.45
N ASN A 209 27.93 20.63 17.51
CA ASN A 209 26.87 20.70 16.50
C ASN A 209 26.08 22.02 16.52
N ASN A 210 25.33 22.28 15.45
CA ASN A 210 24.32 23.35 15.39
C ASN A 210 23.21 23.14 16.42
N TYR A 211 22.72 24.22 17.01
CA TYR A 211 21.57 24.16 17.92
C TYR A 211 20.29 23.76 17.18
N PHE A 212 20.08 24.33 15.99
CA PHE A 212 18.94 24.05 15.13
C PHE A 212 19.45 23.83 13.71
N VAL A 213 19.12 22.70 13.09
CA VAL A 213 19.51 22.46 11.69
C VAL A 213 18.69 23.37 10.77
N VAL A 214 17.37 23.39 10.96
CA VAL A 214 16.42 24.20 10.17
C VAL A 214 15.64 25.15 11.08
N THR A 215 15.36 26.37 10.62
CA THR A 215 14.49 27.31 11.33
C THR A 215 13.44 27.93 10.42
N ALA A 216 12.25 28.11 10.96
CA ALA A 216 11.17 28.93 10.40
C ALA A 216 10.63 29.83 11.50
N ASN A 217 10.88 31.13 11.39
CA ASN A 217 10.50 32.11 12.43
C ASN A 217 10.18 33.50 11.86
N ASP A 218 9.63 33.51 10.64
CA ASP A 218 9.10 34.70 9.99
C ASP A 218 7.59 34.50 9.79
N VAL A 219 6.78 35.41 10.33
CA VAL A 219 5.30 35.37 10.27
C VAL A 219 4.72 35.38 8.84
N THR A 220 5.56 35.66 7.83
CA THR A 220 5.17 35.60 6.41
C THR A 220 5.39 34.22 5.78
N ILE A 221 6.01 33.28 6.51
CA ILE A 221 6.07 31.87 6.15
C ILE A 221 4.69 31.27 6.44
N ASP A 222 3.97 30.96 5.37
CA ASP A 222 2.71 30.21 5.39
C ASP A 222 2.86 28.91 4.59
N GLY A 223 1.75 28.21 4.35
CA GLY A 223 1.72 26.93 3.64
C GLY A 223 2.22 26.96 2.20
N SER A 224 2.55 28.13 1.63
CA SER A 224 3.26 28.25 0.35
C SER A 224 4.77 27.96 0.45
N THR A 225 5.33 27.99 1.66
CA THR A 225 6.73 27.65 1.94
C THR A 225 6.84 26.15 2.21
N ARG A 226 7.72 25.45 1.50
CA ARG A 226 7.81 23.97 1.59
C ARG A 226 9.23 23.48 1.80
N LEU A 227 9.37 22.48 2.68
CA LEU A 227 10.57 21.66 2.84
C LEU A 227 10.23 20.21 2.49
N ASP A 228 10.90 19.63 1.49
CA ASP A 228 10.51 18.31 0.96
C ASP A 228 11.70 17.42 0.58
N GLY A 229 11.70 16.17 1.06
CA GLY A 229 12.67 15.14 0.68
C GLY A 229 14.06 15.32 1.27
N PHE A 230 14.14 15.77 2.52
CA PHE A 230 15.41 15.95 3.24
C PHE A 230 15.52 15.02 4.44
N THR A 231 16.73 14.51 4.68
CA THR A 231 17.11 13.98 5.99
C THR A 231 17.69 15.11 6.84
N ILE A 232 17.09 15.39 8.00
CA ILE A 232 17.48 16.45 8.93
C ILE A 232 18.04 15.80 10.18
N THR A 233 19.35 16.00 10.43
CA THR A 233 20.05 15.22 11.45
C THR A 233 21.10 16.02 12.21
N MET A 234 21.51 15.47 13.35
CA MET A 234 22.61 15.95 14.18
C MET A 234 22.41 17.37 14.75
N GLY A 235 21.18 17.86 14.88
CA GLY A 235 20.89 19.04 15.68
C GLY A 235 21.13 18.79 17.17
N TRP A 236 21.67 19.78 17.89
CA TRP A 236 21.96 19.72 19.33
C TRP A 236 21.51 20.98 20.06
N ALA A 237 20.21 21.12 20.31
CA ALA A 237 19.65 22.26 21.03
C ALA A 237 20.09 22.28 22.50
N TYR A 238 20.63 23.42 22.99
CA TYR A 238 21.16 23.51 24.35
C TYR A 238 20.73 24.75 25.16
N HIS A 239 20.60 24.59 26.48
CA HIS A 239 20.35 25.64 27.48
C HIS A 239 18.99 26.36 27.47
N ASN A 240 18.89 27.52 26.81
CA ASN A 240 17.67 28.34 26.67
C ASN A 240 17.24 28.42 25.19
N LEU A 241 17.94 27.68 24.34
CA LEU A 241 17.65 27.47 22.92
C LEU A 241 17.15 26.03 22.76
N CYS A 242 16.28 25.60 23.67
CA CYS A 242 15.64 24.29 23.64
C CYS A 242 14.29 24.48 22.97
N ASP A 243 13.97 23.62 21.99
CA ASP A 243 12.71 23.43 21.27
C ASP A 243 13.01 23.17 19.77
N GLY A 244 13.04 21.90 19.35
CA GLY A 244 13.15 21.54 17.93
C GLY A 244 14.57 21.51 17.38
N ALA A 245 15.46 20.65 17.90
CA ALA A 245 16.88 20.63 17.49
C ALA A 245 17.08 20.31 16.00
N GLY A 246 16.25 19.45 15.42
CA GLY A 246 16.21 19.27 13.96
C GLY A 246 15.58 20.49 13.28
N MET A 247 14.34 20.84 13.63
CA MET A 247 13.64 22.00 13.09
C MET A 247 12.85 22.76 14.14
N LYS A 248 13.09 24.08 14.22
CA LYS A 248 12.31 24.98 15.05
C LYS A 248 11.36 25.83 14.21
N ILE A 249 10.08 25.81 14.56
CA ILE A 249 8.99 26.58 13.92
C ILE A 249 8.37 27.50 14.96
N GLU A 250 8.38 28.80 14.71
CA GLU A 250 7.89 29.82 15.63
C GLU A 250 7.07 30.88 14.89
N ASP A 251 5.83 31.12 15.34
CA ASP A 251 4.93 32.14 14.79
C ASP A 251 4.65 32.04 13.27
N CYS A 252 4.76 30.84 12.68
CA CYS A 252 4.58 30.60 11.24
C CYS A 252 4.12 29.17 10.91
N ASP A 253 3.65 28.95 9.68
CA ASP A 253 2.91 27.74 9.28
C ASP A 253 3.44 27.11 7.95
N PRO A 254 4.70 26.63 7.89
CA PRO A 254 5.24 26.00 6.68
C PRO A 254 4.61 24.63 6.38
N ASN A 255 4.80 24.14 5.15
CA ASN A 255 4.55 22.75 4.75
C ASN A 255 5.85 21.93 4.82
N VAL A 256 5.80 20.76 5.45
CA VAL A 256 6.95 19.84 5.57
C VAL A 256 6.53 18.46 5.08
N ALA A 257 7.20 17.94 4.05
CA ALA A 257 6.77 16.70 3.39
C ALA A 257 7.96 15.75 3.17
N ASN A 258 7.74 14.44 3.24
CA ASN A 258 8.73 13.43 2.85
C ASN A 258 10.12 13.62 3.52
N CYS A 259 10.14 14.16 4.74
CA CYS A 259 11.39 14.45 5.46
C CYS A 259 11.64 13.41 6.55
N ILE A 260 12.92 13.14 6.81
CA ILE A 260 13.37 12.25 7.89
C ILE A 260 14.09 13.09 8.95
N PHE A 261 13.49 13.23 10.13
CA PHE A 261 14.14 13.81 11.31
C PHE A 261 14.80 12.69 12.10
N LYS A 262 16.14 12.64 12.08
CA LYS A 262 16.89 11.54 12.68
C LYS A 262 17.99 12.00 13.61
N GLU A 263 18.12 11.37 14.78
CA GLU A 263 19.23 11.55 15.73
C GLU A 263 19.44 13.01 16.19
N ASN A 264 18.38 13.82 16.19
CA ASN A 264 18.43 15.18 16.71
C ASN A 264 18.22 15.18 18.23
N ARG A 265 18.92 16.08 18.93
CA ARG A 265 19.00 16.06 20.39
C ARG A 265 18.72 17.43 21.01
N ALA A 266 17.82 17.49 21.98
CA ALA A 266 17.55 18.70 22.76
C ALA A 266 17.91 18.47 24.24
N TYR A 267 18.92 19.17 24.76
CA TYR A 267 19.39 19.06 26.15
C TYR A 267 19.34 20.41 26.87
N GLY A 268 18.74 20.54 28.05
CA GLY A 268 18.79 21.79 28.80
C GLY A 268 17.52 22.10 29.56
N GLY A 269 17.43 23.34 30.06
CA GLY A 269 16.55 23.67 31.19
C GLY A 269 15.07 23.51 31.00
N ASP A 270 14.64 23.34 29.75
CA ASP A 270 13.29 23.04 29.28
C ASP A 270 13.48 22.26 27.95
N GLY A 271 14.34 21.23 27.98
CA GLY A 271 14.87 20.53 26.81
C GLY A 271 13.84 19.69 26.07
N ASP A 272 13.03 20.32 25.22
CA ASP A 272 11.90 19.68 24.54
C ASP A 272 12.11 19.56 23.02
N GLY A 273 11.43 18.60 22.38
CA GLY A 273 11.36 18.48 20.91
C GLY A 273 12.71 18.16 20.26
N GLY A 274 13.23 16.95 20.42
CA GLY A 274 14.50 16.57 19.79
C GLY A 274 14.47 16.74 18.27
N GLY A 275 13.43 16.24 17.61
CA GLY A 275 13.23 16.37 16.16
C GLY A 275 12.71 17.76 15.73
N MET A 276 11.50 18.11 16.14
CA MET A 276 10.79 19.33 15.73
C MET A 276 10.11 20.03 16.91
N GLY A 277 10.13 21.37 16.91
CA GLY A 277 9.45 22.20 17.91
C GLY A 277 8.54 23.22 17.25
N CYS A 278 7.25 23.19 17.60
CA CYS A 278 6.23 24.12 17.13
C CYS A 278 5.80 25.05 18.26
N LEU A 279 6.00 26.36 18.06
CA LEU A 279 5.72 27.41 19.03
C LEU A 279 4.79 28.45 18.41
N ASN A 280 3.53 28.47 18.84
CA ASN A 280 2.49 29.28 18.21
C ASN A 280 2.47 29.09 16.68
N ALA A 281 2.54 27.83 16.25
CA ALA A 281 2.71 27.40 14.87
C ALA A 281 1.77 26.24 14.55
N SER A 282 1.19 26.22 13.35
CA SER A 282 0.26 25.20 12.88
C SER A 282 0.69 24.67 11.50
N PRO A 283 1.88 24.06 11.40
CA PRO A 283 2.37 23.52 10.14
C PRO A 283 1.53 22.33 9.66
N GLU A 284 1.59 22.06 8.37
CA GLU A 284 1.14 20.79 7.78
C GLU A 284 2.36 19.90 7.53
N VAL A 285 2.38 18.73 8.15
CA VAL A 285 3.49 17.77 8.11
C VAL A 285 2.99 16.46 7.53
N THR A 286 3.53 16.02 6.40
CA THR A 286 3.04 14.85 5.66
C THR A 286 4.16 13.88 5.31
N ASN A 287 3.90 12.57 5.42
CA ASN A 287 4.84 11.51 5.05
C ASN A 287 6.23 11.68 5.68
N CYS A 288 6.30 12.20 6.92
CA CYS A 288 7.56 12.46 7.60
C CYS A 288 7.87 11.36 8.62
N ILE A 289 9.15 11.04 8.77
CA ILE A 289 9.65 10.03 9.71
C ILE A 289 10.47 10.74 10.78
N PHE A 290 10.11 10.56 12.04
CA PHE A 290 10.85 11.00 13.22
C PHE A 290 11.43 9.76 13.89
N ILE A 291 12.74 9.58 13.81
CA ILE A 291 13.42 8.38 14.29
C ILE A 291 14.62 8.69 15.18
N ASP A 292 14.73 7.99 16.31
CA ASP A 292 15.89 8.09 17.22
C ASP A 292 16.21 9.52 17.71
N ASN A 293 15.21 10.40 17.77
CA ASN A 293 15.38 11.74 18.31
C ASN A 293 15.28 11.70 19.84
N ILE A 294 16.05 12.56 20.50
CA ILE A 294 16.19 12.56 21.95
C ILE A 294 15.91 13.95 22.52
N ALA A 295 15.00 14.03 23.49
CA ALA A 295 14.80 15.22 24.32
C ALA A 295 15.30 14.98 25.75
N GLY A 296 15.66 16.05 26.43
CA GLY A 296 16.06 16.02 27.84
C GLY A 296 14.86 15.73 28.72
N ASP A 297 13.77 16.47 28.49
CA ASP A 297 12.55 16.38 29.26
C ASP A 297 11.39 15.87 28.42
N ASP A 298 10.80 16.67 27.54
CA ASP A 298 9.52 16.31 26.94
C ASP A 298 9.58 16.22 25.39
N GLY A 299 8.87 15.26 24.79
CA GLY A 299 8.73 15.17 23.33
C GLY A 299 10.02 14.84 22.59
N GLY A 300 10.51 13.59 22.67
CA GLY A 300 11.75 13.18 21.99
C GLY A 300 11.78 13.51 20.50
N ALA A 301 10.64 13.37 19.82
CA ALA A 301 10.46 13.75 18.42
C ALA A 301 9.88 15.16 18.25
N LEU A 302 8.79 15.47 18.94
CA LEU A 302 7.95 16.63 18.64
C LEU A 302 7.45 17.30 19.92
N VAL A 303 7.55 18.62 19.97
CA VAL A 303 6.84 19.45 20.94
C VAL A 303 5.90 20.44 20.26
N ASN A 304 4.66 20.51 20.73
CA ASN A 304 3.67 21.52 20.36
C ASN A 304 3.31 22.35 21.58
N THR A 305 3.56 23.66 21.51
CA THR A 305 3.34 24.58 22.61
C THR A 305 2.77 25.92 22.15
N LYS A 306 2.18 26.68 23.09
CA LYS A 306 1.64 28.03 22.87
C LYS A 306 0.57 28.10 21.77
N GLY A 307 -0.40 27.18 21.77
CA GLY A 307 -1.50 27.19 20.81
C GLY A 307 -1.14 26.62 19.44
N SER A 308 -0.17 25.71 19.37
CA SER A 308 0.28 25.09 18.12
C SER A 308 -0.67 23.96 17.70
N ASN A 309 -1.37 24.11 16.57
CA ASN A 309 -2.45 23.23 16.13
C ASN A 309 -2.17 22.62 14.74
N GLY A 310 -0.93 22.18 14.52
CA GLY A 310 -0.51 21.57 13.26
C GLY A 310 -1.25 20.27 12.91
N THR A 311 -1.19 19.89 11.64
CA THR A 311 -1.76 18.63 11.13
C THR A 311 -0.64 17.71 10.67
N PHE A 312 -0.63 16.47 11.17
CA PHE A 312 0.36 15.45 10.86
C PHE A 312 -0.33 14.27 10.17
N ILE A 313 0.07 13.95 8.94
CA ILE A 313 -0.58 12.94 8.09
C ILE A 313 0.47 11.93 7.64
N ASN A 314 0.16 10.64 7.78
CA ASN A 314 1.04 9.54 7.37
C ASN A 314 2.47 9.66 7.96
N CYS A 315 2.57 10.11 9.22
CA CYS A 315 3.87 10.31 9.86
C CYS A 315 4.23 9.12 10.75
N VAL A 316 5.52 8.81 10.83
CA VAL A 316 6.07 7.77 11.69
C VAL A 316 6.88 8.41 12.81
N PHE A 317 6.58 8.04 14.05
CA PHE A 317 7.34 8.41 15.24
C PHE A 317 7.88 7.12 15.85
N TYR A 318 9.15 6.80 15.56
CA TYR A 318 9.77 5.54 15.93
C TYR A 318 11.00 5.72 16.82
N SER A 319 11.10 4.96 17.92
CA SER A 319 12.30 4.91 18.77
C SER A 319 12.76 6.30 19.30
N ASN A 320 11.83 7.25 19.45
CA ASN A 320 12.14 8.54 20.03
C ASN A 320 12.08 8.48 21.54
N ASN A 321 12.98 9.21 22.19
CA ASN A 321 13.23 9.04 23.62
C ASN A 321 13.33 10.38 24.37
N THR A 322 12.92 10.35 25.63
CA THR A 322 13.26 11.40 26.60
C THR A 322 14.27 10.84 27.59
N ASN A 323 15.43 11.49 27.79
CA ASN A 323 16.55 10.92 28.55
C ASN A 323 16.61 11.31 30.04
N GLY A 324 15.85 12.32 30.46
CA GLY A 324 15.78 12.79 31.84
C GLY A 324 17.10 13.39 32.36
N GLU A 325 18.07 13.71 31.48
CA GLU A 325 19.39 14.25 31.84
C GLU A 325 19.35 15.75 32.14
N ASN A 326 18.27 16.24 32.74
CA ASN A 326 18.13 17.66 32.96
C ASN A 326 19.02 18.16 34.12
N VAL A 327 20.02 18.97 33.76
CA VAL A 327 21.12 19.43 34.64
C VAL A 327 20.69 20.61 35.53
N LYS A 328 19.57 21.28 35.25
CA LYS A 328 19.24 22.56 35.91
C LYS A 328 18.67 22.43 37.33
N ASP A 329 18.00 21.34 37.70
CA ASP A 329 17.41 21.21 39.05
C ASP A 329 17.37 19.79 39.65
N GLY A 330 17.80 18.76 38.90
CA GLY A 330 17.73 17.37 39.35
C GLY A 330 16.30 16.83 39.51
N GLN A 331 15.31 17.50 38.91
CA GLN A 331 13.89 17.16 38.94
C GLN A 331 13.30 16.85 37.55
N GLY A 332 14.14 16.38 36.61
CA GLY A 332 13.75 16.08 35.23
C GLY A 332 12.40 15.38 35.14
N LYS A 333 11.46 16.02 34.45
CA LYS A 333 10.14 15.48 34.11
C LYS A 333 10.28 14.93 32.69
N SER A 334 9.74 13.75 32.43
CA SER A 334 9.92 13.12 31.12
C SER A 334 8.58 12.70 30.53
N ASN A 335 7.94 13.54 29.72
CA ASN A 335 6.61 13.29 29.19
C ASN A 335 6.63 13.19 27.67
N GLY A 336 5.82 12.27 27.12
CA GLY A 336 5.71 12.13 25.68
C GLY A 336 7.03 11.67 25.07
N GLY A 337 7.38 10.40 25.21
CA GLY A 337 8.65 9.87 24.68
C GLY A 337 8.89 10.25 23.22
N ALA A 338 7.83 10.31 22.40
CA ALA A 338 7.85 10.99 21.10
C ALA A 338 7.25 12.39 21.14
N ILE A 339 6.01 12.56 21.59
CA ILE A 339 5.23 13.77 21.33
C ILE A 339 4.73 14.41 22.63
N TRP A 340 4.97 15.71 22.77
CA TRP A 340 4.48 16.51 23.88
C TRP A 340 3.57 17.65 23.41
N ASN A 341 2.32 17.66 23.87
CA ASN A 341 1.36 18.72 23.60
C ASN A 341 1.03 19.48 24.89
N THR A 342 1.24 20.80 24.87
CA THR A 342 1.09 21.63 26.06
C THR A 342 0.67 23.06 25.72
N ARG A 343 0.33 23.84 26.75
CA ARG A 343 0.02 25.27 26.61
C ARG A 343 1.26 26.18 26.59
N GLY A 344 2.37 25.71 27.14
CA GLY A 344 3.56 26.52 27.47
C GLY A 344 3.60 26.95 28.94
N GLU A 345 4.67 27.66 29.32
CA GLU A 345 4.88 28.23 30.66
C GLU A 345 4.55 29.74 30.68
N GLY A 346 3.28 30.11 30.95
CA GLY A 346 2.87 31.52 31.02
C GLY A 346 1.42 31.77 31.43
N THR A 347 1.12 32.95 31.97
CA THR A 347 -0.28 33.32 32.27
C THR A 347 -1.01 33.73 30.99
N GLY A 348 -2.04 32.97 30.61
CA GLY A 348 -2.90 33.29 29.46
C GLY A 348 -2.51 32.61 28.16
N GLU A 349 -1.58 31.66 28.20
CA GLU A 349 -1.27 30.80 27.05
C GLU A 349 -2.39 29.77 26.80
N VAL A 350 -2.60 29.44 25.53
CA VAL A 350 -3.64 28.52 25.05
C VAL A 350 -3.02 27.15 24.82
N GLY A 351 -3.77 26.07 25.08
CA GLY A 351 -3.33 24.70 24.83
C GLY A 351 -3.13 24.42 23.34
N SER A 352 -2.30 23.42 23.06
CA SER A 352 -1.95 22.98 21.71
C SER A 352 -2.76 21.74 21.34
N SER A 353 -3.52 21.80 20.27
CA SER A 353 -4.51 20.79 19.87
C SER A 353 -4.24 20.29 18.44
N PRO A 354 -3.06 19.67 18.19
CA PRO A 354 -2.73 19.13 16.88
C PRO A 354 -3.63 17.96 16.47
N THR A 355 -3.69 17.71 15.16
CA THR A 355 -4.41 16.57 14.58
C THR A 355 -3.43 15.59 13.94
N PHE A 356 -3.54 14.31 14.27
CA PHE A 356 -2.75 13.21 13.71
C PHE A 356 -3.66 12.25 12.95
N ILE A 357 -3.31 11.93 11.70
CA ILE A 357 -4.09 11.09 10.79
C ILE A 357 -3.17 10.04 10.17
N ASN A 358 -3.54 8.77 10.21
CA ASN A 358 -2.73 7.66 9.65
C ASN A 358 -1.30 7.63 10.21
N CYS A 359 -1.09 8.00 11.47
CA CYS A 359 0.27 8.03 12.04
C CYS A 359 0.61 6.73 12.76
N LEU A 360 1.85 6.30 12.62
CA LEU A 360 2.46 5.24 13.43
C LEU A 360 3.27 5.88 14.56
N ILE A 361 2.98 5.53 15.81
CA ILE A 361 3.68 5.99 17.00
C ILE A 361 4.17 4.74 17.72
N ALA A 362 5.42 4.35 17.46
CA ALA A 362 5.94 3.04 17.85
C ALA A 362 7.29 3.07 18.57
N GLY A 363 7.49 2.20 19.56
CA GLY A 363 8.81 2.00 20.19
C GLY A 363 9.36 3.21 20.95
N ASN A 364 8.55 4.24 21.22
CA ASN A 364 9.02 5.46 21.87
C ASN A 364 9.06 5.29 23.39
N SER A 365 10.03 5.94 24.05
CA SER A 365 10.23 5.74 25.48
C SER A 365 10.42 7.01 26.29
N THR A 366 9.92 6.98 27.52
CA THR A 366 10.42 7.87 28.57
C THR A 366 11.42 7.08 29.43
N VAL A 367 12.73 7.37 29.35
CA VAL A 367 13.71 6.53 30.06
C VAL A 367 13.81 6.84 31.57
N PRO A 368 14.35 5.89 32.37
CA PRO A 368 14.41 6.01 33.83
C PRO A 368 15.40 7.08 34.32
N GLY A 369 14.96 8.34 34.47
CA GLY A 369 15.63 9.30 35.36
C GLY A 369 15.52 8.96 36.88
N SER A 370 16.37 9.53 37.73
CA SER A 370 16.33 9.28 39.19
C SER A 370 15.17 9.95 39.92
N TYR A 371 14.38 10.80 39.24
CA TYR A 371 13.33 11.61 39.85
C TYR A 371 11.94 10.95 39.78
N ASN A 372 11.19 11.14 40.86
CA ASN A 372 9.85 10.58 41.09
C ASN A 372 8.77 11.62 40.70
N GLY A 373 8.78 12.17 39.49
CA GLY A 373 7.72 13.09 39.07
C GLY A 373 7.55 13.16 37.56
N GLY A 374 6.40 12.67 37.05
CA GLY A 374 5.89 13.02 35.72
C GLY A 374 6.56 12.29 34.56
N LYS A 375 6.64 10.95 34.62
CA LYS A 375 7.12 10.12 33.51
C LYS A 375 6.01 9.33 32.82
N ASN A 376 5.15 10.04 32.10
CA ASN A 376 3.93 9.49 31.52
C ASN A 376 3.89 9.73 30.01
N GLY A 377 3.18 8.87 29.28
CA GLY A 377 3.05 9.01 27.83
C GLY A 377 4.32 8.55 27.12
N GLY A 378 4.55 7.24 27.00
CA GLY A 378 5.71 6.71 26.27
C GLY A 378 5.70 7.14 24.81
N GLY A 379 4.54 7.11 24.15
CA GLY A 379 4.32 7.72 22.85
C GLY A 379 4.01 9.21 22.98
N VAL A 380 2.83 9.52 23.52
CA VAL A 380 2.28 10.88 23.55
C VAL A 380 1.97 11.31 24.99
N ALA A 381 2.21 12.57 25.32
CA ALA A 381 1.59 13.17 26.49
C ALA A 381 0.96 14.54 26.20
N ASN A 382 -0.22 14.76 26.78
CA ASN A 382 -1.06 15.95 26.60
C ASN A 382 -1.29 16.60 27.96
N LYS A 383 -1.00 17.89 28.08
CA LYS A 383 -1.06 18.59 29.38
C LYS A 383 -1.69 19.97 29.31
N GLY A 384 -2.64 20.17 30.22
CA GLY A 384 -3.31 21.45 30.44
C GLY A 384 -4.59 21.56 29.61
N ALA A 385 -5.68 22.04 30.20
CA ALA A 385 -6.90 22.40 29.45
C ALA A 385 -6.69 23.17 28.13
N ASP A 386 -7.70 23.13 27.27
CA ASP A 386 -7.62 23.66 25.91
C ASP A 386 -6.50 23.01 25.06
N THR A 387 -5.89 21.91 25.54
CA THR A 387 -4.96 21.03 24.82
C THR A 387 -5.78 19.80 24.46
N ASP A 388 -6.34 19.83 23.26
CA ASP A 388 -7.40 18.93 22.82
C ASP A 388 -7.02 18.16 21.52
N PRO A 389 -5.88 17.43 21.50
CA PRO A 389 -5.42 16.77 20.28
C PRO A 389 -6.37 15.67 19.79
N VAL A 390 -6.32 15.44 18.49
CA VAL A 390 -7.16 14.47 17.78
C VAL A 390 -6.29 13.44 17.09
N PHE A 391 -6.59 12.17 17.30
CA PHE A 391 -5.94 11.03 16.65
C PHE A 391 -6.98 10.23 15.88
N ILE A 392 -6.76 10.08 14.57
CA ILE A 392 -7.65 9.35 13.67
C ILE A 392 -6.81 8.33 12.92
N ASN A 393 -7.23 7.06 12.91
CA ASN A 393 -6.53 6.01 12.17
C ASN A 393 -5.05 5.91 12.59
N CYS A 394 -4.73 6.02 13.88
CA CYS A 394 -3.33 5.99 14.35
C CYS A 394 -3.03 4.67 15.05
N THR A 395 -1.78 4.21 14.97
CA THR A 395 -1.31 3.00 15.67
C THR A 395 -0.30 3.40 16.73
N PHE A 396 -0.58 3.06 17.99
CA PHE A 396 0.29 3.25 19.14
C PHE A 396 0.77 1.88 19.62
N THR A 397 2.04 1.58 19.45
CA THR A 397 2.55 0.25 19.84
C THR A 397 3.98 0.23 20.34
N ALA A 398 4.34 -0.75 21.17
CA ALA A 398 5.67 -0.88 21.76
C ALA A 398 6.18 0.38 22.50
N ASN A 399 5.31 1.34 22.84
CA ASN A 399 5.74 2.55 23.52
C ASN A 399 5.82 2.29 25.02
N THR A 400 6.87 2.81 25.66
CA THR A 400 7.16 2.53 27.07
C THR A 400 7.16 3.81 27.89
N ALA A 401 6.31 3.88 28.90
CA ALA A 401 6.39 4.90 29.95
C ALA A 401 6.98 4.31 31.23
N ASN A 402 7.66 5.10 32.05
CA ASN A 402 8.05 4.58 33.36
C ASN A 402 6.86 4.41 34.30
N TRP A 403 5.86 5.29 34.21
CA TRP A 403 4.79 5.34 35.19
C TRP A 403 3.43 5.01 34.62
N ASP A 404 2.86 5.85 33.77
CA ASP A 404 1.51 5.61 33.27
C ASP A 404 1.37 6.07 31.82
N GLY A 405 0.50 5.38 31.07
CA GLY A 405 0.23 5.65 29.67
C GLY A 405 1.44 5.37 28.80
N GLY A 406 1.84 4.11 28.65
CA GLY A 406 2.87 3.70 27.70
C GLY A 406 2.57 4.24 26.30
N GLY A 407 1.33 4.13 25.83
CA GLY A 407 0.89 4.74 24.57
C GLY A 407 0.67 6.25 24.71
N MET A 408 -0.26 6.64 25.58
CA MET A 408 -0.65 8.04 25.77
C MET A 408 -1.01 8.40 27.21
N CYS A 409 -0.65 9.61 27.65
CA CYS A 409 -1.13 10.18 28.90
C CYS A 409 -1.75 11.57 28.71
N THR A 410 -2.98 11.76 29.19
CA THR A 410 -3.72 13.03 29.17
C THR A 410 -3.90 13.56 30.59
N LYS A 411 -3.46 14.79 30.89
CA LYS A 411 -3.44 15.31 32.27
C LYS A 411 -3.68 16.81 32.41
N ASP A 412 -3.87 17.25 33.66
CA ASP A 412 -4.00 18.66 34.06
C ASP A 412 -5.15 19.40 33.34
N GLY A 413 -6.26 18.70 33.11
CA GLY A 413 -7.44 19.22 32.42
C GLY A 413 -7.40 19.17 30.90
N ALA A 414 -6.35 18.60 30.28
CA ALA A 414 -6.33 18.34 28.84
C ALA A 414 -7.41 17.34 28.42
N GLU A 415 -7.88 17.41 27.18
CA GLU A 415 -8.80 16.43 26.61
C GLU A 415 -8.15 15.79 25.38
N ALA A 416 -8.45 14.54 25.05
CA ALA A 416 -7.94 13.93 23.82
C ALA A 416 -9.05 13.18 23.11
N THR A 417 -9.08 13.24 21.78
CA THR A 417 -10.04 12.47 20.96
C THR A 417 -9.30 11.39 20.19
N VAL A 418 -9.75 10.15 20.32
CA VAL A 418 -9.16 8.96 19.70
C VAL A 418 -10.25 8.22 18.93
N ILE A 419 -10.06 8.11 17.62
CA ILE A 419 -11.02 7.48 16.71
C ILE A 419 -10.26 6.51 15.79
N ASN A 420 -10.76 5.29 15.58
CA ASN A 420 -10.15 4.32 14.66
C ASN A 420 -8.69 4.01 14.98
N CYS A 421 -8.28 4.03 16.24
CA CYS A 421 -6.88 3.84 16.60
C CYS A 421 -6.63 2.45 17.17
N ILE A 422 -5.38 1.99 17.12
CA ILE A 422 -4.90 0.80 17.83
C ILE A 422 -3.95 1.24 18.94
N PHE A 423 -4.13 0.73 20.15
CA PHE A 423 -3.23 0.87 21.29
C PHE A 423 -2.85 -0.52 21.81
N TRP A 424 -1.74 -1.07 21.31
CA TRP A 424 -1.33 -2.45 21.57
C TRP A 424 0.13 -2.56 21.99
N ASP A 425 0.49 -3.50 22.87
CA ASP A 425 1.87 -3.71 23.36
C ASP A 425 2.58 -2.44 23.88
N ASN A 426 1.81 -1.49 24.40
CA ASN A 426 2.39 -0.37 25.13
C ASN A 426 2.65 -0.78 26.58
N GLU A 427 3.76 -0.33 27.16
CA GLU A 427 4.21 -0.78 28.47
C GLU A 427 4.38 0.38 29.46
N VAL A 428 4.22 0.04 30.74
CA VAL A 428 4.56 0.90 31.86
C VAL A 428 5.49 0.17 32.83
N GLY A 429 6.25 0.93 33.62
CA GLY A 429 7.12 0.35 34.65
C GLY A 429 6.37 -0.53 35.65
N SER A 430 7.12 -1.41 36.33
CA SER A 430 6.55 -2.40 37.25
C SER A 430 5.73 -1.73 38.38
N GLY A 431 4.46 -2.15 38.54
CA GLY A 431 3.58 -1.68 39.61
C GLY A 431 2.48 -0.71 39.16
N TYR A 432 2.43 -0.38 37.87
CA TYR A 432 1.37 0.41 37.24
C TYR A 432 0.52 -0.48 36.31
N SER A 433 -0.70 -0.04 35.98
CA SER A 433 -1.68 -0.83 35.20
C SER A 433 -2.31 -0.10 34.02
N ASN A 434 -2.00 1.20 33.85
CA ASN A 434 -2.52 2.01 32.76
C ASN A 434 -1.54 1.99 31.60
N ASN A 435 -1.41 0.82 30.98
CA ASN A 435 -0.36 0.53 30.00
C ASN A 435 -0.57 1.29 28.68
N ALA A 436 -1.81 1.37 28.19
CA ALA A 436 -2.13 2.03 26.92
C ALA A 436 -2.42 3.51 27.10
N ILE A 437 -3.44 3.84 27.89
CA ILE A 437 -3.97 5.20 28.05
C ILE A 437 -4.10 5.55 29.53
N CYS A 438 -3.62 6.73 29.90
CA CYS A 438 -3.72 7.27 31.25
C CYS A 438 -4.36 8.65 31.29
N ASP A 439 -5.42 8.80 32.10
CA ASP A 439 -6.06 10.08 32.41
C ASP A 439 -5.79 10.50 33.86
N LYS A 440 -5.25 11.71 34.07
CA LYS A 440 -4.84 12.21 35.40
C LYS A 440 -5.21 13.67 35.64
N ASP A 441 -5.35 14.05 36.90
CA ASP A 441 -5.44 15.46 37.33
C ASP A 441 -6.50 16.27 36.55
N GLY A 442 -7.64 15.63 36.27
CA GLY A 442 -8.75 16.23 35.52
C GLY A 442 -8.64 16.14 34.00
N GLY A 443 -7.57 15.53 33.46
CA GLY A 443 -7.49 15.18 32.04
C GLY A 443 -8.44 14.05 31.67
N SER A 444 -8.82 13.97 30.40
CA SER A 444 -9.73 12.94 29.91
C SER A 444 -9.49 12.56 28.46
N THR A 445 -9.63 11.27 28.13
CA THR A 445 -9.52 10.77 26.76
C THR A 445 -10.85 10.17 26.30
N ASN A 446 -11.38 10.68 25.20
CA ASN A 446 -12.57 10.16 24.53
C ASN A 446 -12.17 9.20 23.42
N VAL A 447 -12.42 7.91 23.61
CA VAL A 447 -12.05 6.83 22.68
C VAL A 447 -13.30 6.27 22.01
N SER A 448 -13.24 6.05 20.70
CA SER A 448 -14.32 5.39 19.95
C SER A 448 -13.78 4.64 18.73
N TYR A 449 -14.45 3.54 18.35
CA TYR A 449 -14.08 2.70 17.21
C TYR A 449 -12.60 2.34 17.23
N SER A 450 -12.05 1.94 18.37
CA SER A 450 -10.60 1.73 18.54
C SER A 450 -10.32 0.39 19.23
N ASP A 451 -9.11 -0.12 19.07
CA ASP A 451 -8.60 -1.27 19.81
C ASP A 451 -7.66 -0.80 20.91
N VAL A 452 -7.91 -1.22 22.15
CA VAL A 452 -7.13 -0.77 23.32
C VAL A 452 -6.83 -1.94 24.25
N ASN A 453 -5.55 -2.30 24.36
CA ASN A 453 -5.05 -3.29 25.32
C ASN A 453 -4.97 -2.72 26.74
N GLN A 454 -6.13 -2.42 27.34
CA GLN A 454 -6.21 -1.98 28.73
C GLN A 454 -7.56 -2.34 29.38
N PRO A 455 -7.57 -2.88 30.61
CA PRO A 455 -8.80 -3.11 31.35
C PRO A 455 -9.60 -1.81 31.57
N GLY A 456 -10.92 -1.87 31.34
CA GLY A 456 -11.85 -0.75 31.55
C GLY A 456 -12.42 -0.15 30.27
N TYR A 457 -11.81 -0.42 29.12
CA TYR A 457 -12.34 0.01 27.81
C TYR A 457 -13.32 -0.99 27.18
N ALA A 458 -13.24 -2.26 27.56
CA ALA A 458 -14.06 -3.37 27.01
C ALA A 458 -15.59 -3.29 27.27
N SER A 459 -16.10 -2.27 27.95
CA SER A 459 -17.55 -2.11 28.18
C SER A 459 -18.25 -1.21 27.15
N ASP A 460 -17.50 -0.50 26.31
CA ASP A 460 -18.03 0.27 25.19
C ASP A 460 -18.17 -0.65 23.96
N PRO A 461 -19.34 -0.72 23.30
CA PRO A 461 -19.54 -1.60 22.14
C PRO A 461 -18.68 -1.22 20.92
N ASN A 462 -18.12 -0.01 20.88
CA ASN A 462 -17.26 0.45 19.79
C ASN A 462 -15.77 0.39 20.16
N ILE A 463 -15.40 -0.31 21.23
CA ILE A 463 -14.00 -0.49 21.63
C ILE A 463 -13.71 -1.98 21.77
N ILE A 464 -12.69 -2.45 21.05
CA ILE A 464 -12.19 -3.82 21.15
C ILE A 464 -10.92 -3.85 22.02
N SER A 465 -10.58 -5.04 22.51
CA SER A 465 -9.41 -5.26 23.37
C SER A 465 -8.89 -6.66 23.08
N GLN A 466 -8.42 -6.85 21.86
CA GLN A 466 -7.98 -8.12 21.29
C GLN A 466 -6.72 -7.89 20.47
N ASP A 467 -5.89 -8.92 20.35
CA ASP A 467 -4.65 -8.81 19.59
C ASP A 467 -4.94 -8.33 18.15
N PRO A 468 -4.35 -7.20 17.70
CA PRO A 468 -4.52 -6.68 16.34
C PRO A 468 -3.84 -7.56 15.30
N ASN A 469 -3.05 -8.55 15.70
CA ASN A 469 -2.36 -9.52 14.84
C ASN A 469 -1.51 -8.83 13.76
N PHE A 470 -0.54 -8.04 14.21
CA PHE A 470 0.45 -7.42 13.33
C PHE A 470 1.27 -8.47 12.57
N ALA A 471 1.58 -8.19 11.30
CA ALA A 471 2.21 -9.15 10.40
C ALA A 471 3.62 -9.57 10.85
N ASN A 472 4.44 -8.60 11.28
CA ASN A 472 5.77 -8.84 11.83
C ASN A 472 6.24 -7.69 12.76
N PRO A 473 5.72 -7.57 13.99
CA PRO A 473 6.11 -6.50 14.90
C PRO A 473 7.58 -6.56 15.38
N ASP A 474 8.27 -7.67 15.17
CA ASP A 474 9.70 -7.83 15.47
C ASP A 474 10.61 -7.11 14.45
N ASP A 475 10.07 -6.76 13.27
CA ASP A 475 10.75 -6.01 12.19
C ASP A 475 9.84 -4.88 11.67
N PRO A 476 9.71 -3.77 12.43
CA PRO A 476 8.71 -2.74 12.17
C PRO A 476 8.76 -2.05 10.80
N ASP A 477 9.95 -1.78 10.29
CA ASP A 477 10.23 -1.11 9.02
C ASP A 477 10.52 -2.11 7.89
N GLY A 478 10.24 -3.39 8.13
CA GLY A 478 10.36 -4.44 7.14
C GLY A 478 11.81 -4.72 6.69
N PRO A 479 11.97 -5.75 5.85
CA PRO A 479 13.28 -6.15 5.36
C PRO A 479 14.10 -5.08 4.63
N ASP A 480 13.45 -4.08 4.02
CA ASP A 480 14.18 -2.98 3.37
C ASP A 480 14.72 -1.92 4.33
N ASN A 481 14.37 -2.02 5.62
CA ASN A 481 14.70 -1.10 6.72
C ASN A 481 14.18 0.32 6.45
N ARG A 482 12.99 0.44 5.87
CA ARG A 482 12.37 1.72 5.52
C ARG A 482 10.89 1.68 5.84
N PHE A 483 10.49 2.59 6.73
CA PHE A 483 9.06 2.81 6.94
C PHE A 483 8.36 3.37 5.69
N LEU A 484 7.03 3.22 5.69
CA LEU A 484 6.13 3.72 4.64
C LEU A 484 6.26 2.94 3.33
N THR A 485 6.70 1.69 3.42
CA THR A 485 6.72 0.73 2.33
C THR A 485 5.77 -0.41 2.67
N CYS A 486 5.38 -1.19 1.67
CA CYS A 486 4.35 -2.19 1.91
C CYS A 486 4.82 -3.35 2.79
N ASP A 487 6.11 -3.45 3.10
CA ASP A 487 6.69 -4.42 4.02
C ASP A 487 6.76 -4.01 5.50
N ASP A 488 6.17 -2.87 5.86
CA ASP A 488 6.01 -2.45 7.25
C ASP A 488 5.39 -3.57 8.14
N GLY A 489 6.09 -3.92 9.21
CA GLY A 489 5.74 -5.03 10.09
C GLY A 489 4.46 -4.82 10.92
N TYR A 490 4.01 -3.57 11.08
CA TYR A 490 2.79 -3.21 11.81
C TYR A 490 1.51 -3.20 10.97
N ARG A 491 1.56 -3.67 9.72
CA ARG A 491 0.35 -4.01 8.97
C ARG A 491 -0.45 -5.08 9.70
N ILE A 492 -1.78 -4.98 9.68
CA ILE A 492 -2.66 -5.97 10.31
C ILE A 492 -2.98 -7.12 9.36
N CYS A 493 -3.07 -8.34 9.88
CA CYS A 493 -3.48 -9.52 9.10
C CYS A 493 -5.00 -9.56 8.87
N PHE A 494 -5.44 -10.29 7.84
CA PHE A 494 -6.87 -10.38 7.46
C PHE A 494 -7.79 -11.03 8.51
N ASP A 495 -7.25 -11.76 9.48
CA ASP A 495 -7.99 -12.34 10.60
C ASP A 495 -8.07 -11.42 11.83
N SER A 496 -7.44 -10.25 11.78
CA SER A 496 -7.52 -9.26 12.86
C SER A 496 -8.95 -8.80 13.11
N ASN A 497 -9.30 -8.60 14.38
CA ASN A 497 -10.58 -8.00 14.77
C ASN A 497 -10.64 -6.50 14.49
N CYS A 498 -9.52 -5.88 14.10
CA CYS A 498 -9.44 -4.49 13.67
C CYS A 498 -9.94 -4.27 12.23
N VAL A 499 -10.01 -5.34 11.41
CA VAL A 499 -10.47 -5.24 10.02
C VAL A 499 -11.95 -4.88 9.96
N ASP A 500 -12.29 -3.84 9.21
CA ASP A 500 -13.59 -3.20 9.05
C ASP A 500 -14.32 -2.83 10.38
N ALA A 501 -13.54 -2.66 11.45
CA ALA A 501 -14.08 -2.36 12.77
C ALA A 501 -14.14 -0.85 13.07
N GLY A 502 -13.52 -0.02 12.22
CA GLY A 502 -13.47 1.42 12.33
C GLY A 502 -14.72 2.15 11.83
N ASN A 503 -14.80 3.44 12.13
CA ASN A 503 -15.80 4.37 11.63
C ASN A 503 -15.29 5.13 10.39
N GLY A 504 -15.61 4.63 9.19
CA GLY A 504 -15.26 5.25 7.91
C GLY A 504 -16.03 6.55 7.61
N THR A 505 -16.98 6.95 8.47
CA THR A 505 -17.68 8.25 8.38
C THR A 505 -17.21 9.27 9.42
N ALA A 506 -16.16 8.96 10.19
CA ALA A 506 -15.58 9.93 11.10
C ALA A 506 -15.13 11.20 10.37
N THR A 507 -15.26 12.34 11.03
CA THR A 507 -14.77 13.61 10.46
C THR A 507 -13.25 13.50 10.31
N ASN A 508 -12.73 13.85 9.13
CA ASN A 508 -11.32 13.68 8.74
C ASN A 508 -10.83 12.23 8.64
N ALA A 509 -11.73 11.24 8.54
CA ALA A 509 -11.34 9.90 8.12
C ALA A 509 -10.70 9.96 6.71
N PRO A 510 -9.44 9.55 6.55
CA PRO A 510 -8.75 9.56 5.26
C PRO A 510 -9.30 8.48 4.33
N ALA A 511 -9.20 8.72 3.02
CA ALA A 511 -9.62 7.76 1.99
C ALA A 511 -8.60 6.64 1.76
N THR A 512 -7.37 6.83 2.25
CA THR A 512 -6.27 5.88 2.16
C THR A 512 -5.65 5.65 3.53
N ASP A 513 -4.87 4.58 3.66
CA ASP A 513 -4.04 4.30 4.82
C ASP A 513 -2.69 5.03 4.73
N ILE A 514 -1.78 4.73 5.66
CA ILE A 514 -0.44 5.32 5.73
C ILE A 514 0.45 5.00 4.51
N LEU A 515 0.19 3.90 3.80
CA LEU A 515 0.90 3.49 2.59
C LEU A 515 0.27 4.05 1.30
N GLY A 516 -0.87 4.75 1.43
CA GLY A 516 -1.64 5.23 0.28
C GLY A 516 -2.61 4.19 -0.29
N LEU A 517 -2.74 3.02 0.33
CA LEU A 517 -3.72 2.00 -0.06
C LEU A 517 -5.12 2.50 0.28
N LYS A 518 -6.09 2.26 -0.60
CA LYS A 518 -7.48 2.69 -0.37
C LYS A 518 -8.06 1.93 0.81
N ARG A 519 -8.79 2.66 1.67
CA ARG A 519 -9.60 2.04 2.71
C ARG A 519 -10.89 1.48 2.10
N VAL A 520 -11.13 0.19 2.29
CA VAL A 520 -12.11 -0.61 1.55
C VAL A 520 -12.83 -1.57 2.48
N ASP A 521 -14.14 -1.71 2.28
CA ASP A 521 -14.94 -2.75 2.94
C ASP A 521 -14.50 -4.14 2.42
N ILE A 522 -13.87 -4.95 3.26
CA ILE A 522 -13.54 -6.33 2.93
C ILE A 522 -14.84 -7.12 2.98
N ARG A 523 -15.42 -7.35 1.79
CA ARG A 523 -16.84 -7.64 1.55
C ARG A 523 -17.54 -8.74 2.35
N ASN A 524 -16.85 -9.50 3.21
CA ASN A 524 -17.43 -10.49 4.13
C ASN A 524 -16.69 -10.64 5.46
N VAL A 525 -15.82 -9.71 5.80
CA VAL A 525 -15.41 -9.47 7.19
C VAL A 525 -16.63 -8.93 7.94
N THR A 526 -16.78 -9.28 9.22
CA THR A 526 -17.91 -8.77 9.99
C THR A 526 -17.70 -7.30 10.27
N ASN A 527 -18.43 -6.45 9.55
CA ASN A 527 -18.51 -5.03 9.79
C ASN A 527 -19.03 -4.73 11.20
N THR A 528 -18.12 -4.54 12.15
CA THR A 528 -18.41 -4.09 13.51
C THR A 528 -18.32 -2.58 13.65
N GLY A 529 -17.71 -1.92 12.66
CA GLY A 529 -17.59 -0.48 12.54
C GLY A 529 -18.83 0.25 12.02
N LEU A 530 -18.63 1.49 11.56
CA LEU A 530 -19.69 2.37 11.08
C LEU A 530 -19.31 3.08 9.77
N GLY A 531 -20.22 3.06 8.80
CA GLY A 531 -20.07 3.85 7.56
C GLY A 531 -19.56 3.03 6.38
N THR A 532 -19.65 3.59 5.17
CA THR A 532 -19.17 2.96 3.93
C THR A 532 -18.25 3.92 3.16
N PRO A 533 -17.03 3.52 2.76
CA PRO A 533 -16.41 2.22 3.08
C PRO A 533 -16.21 2.07 4.59
N TYR A 534 -16.24 0.83 5.08
CA TYR A 534 -15.70 0.55 6.41
C TYR A 534 -14.19 0.77 6.34
N SER A 535 -13.57 1.02 7.48
CA SER A 535 -12.14 1.28 7.56
C SER A 535 -11.58 0.45 8.67
N ASP A 536 -10.36 -0.02 8.48
CA ASP A 536 -9.66 -0.72 9.53
C ASP A 536 -9.28 0.25 10.64
N MET A 537 -9.25 -0.26 11.87
CA MET A 537 -8.63 0.49 12.97
C MET A 537 -7.11 0.54 12.74
N GLY A 538 -6.49 1.66 13.08
CA GLY A 538 -5.05 1.86 12.96
C GLY A 538 -4.62 2.54 11.67
N ALA A 539 -3.30 2.64 11.52
CA ALA A 539 -2.63 3.38 10.44
C ALA A 539 -2.69 2.67 9.09
N TYR A 540 -2.78 1.34 9.08
CA TYR A 540 -2.76 0.48 7.91
C TYR A 540 -4.15 -0.06 7.57
N GLU A 541 -4.32 -0.50 6.33
CA GLU A 541 -5.46 -1.29 5.86
C GLU A 541 -5.02 -2.72 5.47
N ALA A 542 -5.79 -3.73 5.89
CA ALA A 542 -5.69 -5.12 5.49
C ALA A 542 -6.23 -5.30 4.06
N VAL A 543 -5.42 -4.94 3.08
CA VAL A 543 -5.69 -5.16 1.66
C VAL A 543 -4.39 -5.55 0.95
N VAL A 544 -4.50 -6.30 -0.15
CA VAL A 544 -3.36 -6.61 -1.02
C VAL A 544 -3.58 -6.07 -2.43
N GLU A 545 -2.52 -5.60 -3.08
CA GLU A 545 -2.58 -5.13 -4.48
C GLU A 545 -2.27 -6.24 -5.49
N HIS A 546 -1.67 -7.35 -5.05
CA HIS A 546 -1.27 -8.47 -5.91
C HIS A 546 -1.91 -9.79 -5.50
N VAL A 547 -2.46 -10.52 -6.47
CA VAL A 547 -2.91 -11.91 -6.31
C VAL A 547 -2.37 -12.78 -7.44
N ILE A 548 -1.71 -13.88 -7.06
CA ILE A 548 -1.29 -14.94 -7.98
C ILE A 548 -2.22 -16.14 -7.79
N PHE A 549 -3.11 -16.35 -8.75
CA PHE A 549 -4.00 -17.51 -8.80
C PHE A 549 -3.37 -18.64 -9.60
N ILE A 550 -2.98 -19.71 -8.91
CA ILE A 550 -2.41 -20.92 -9.49
C ILE A 550 -3.50 -21.99 -9.68
N SER A 551 -3.69 -22.41 -10.93
CA SER A 551 -4.53 -23.55 -11.29
C SER A 551 -3.67 -24.73 -11.75
N VAL A 552 -3.91 -25.92 -11.18
CA VAL A 552 -3.20 -27.13 -11.58
C VAL A 552 -4.17 -28.13 -12.22
N ASP A 553 -3.86 -28.53 -13.45
CA ASP A 553 -4.62 -29.53 -14.19
C ASP A 553 -4.36 -30.94 -13.64
N GLY A 554 -5.39 -31.59 -13.10
CA GLY A 554 -5.30 -32.98 -12.66
C GLY A 554 -4.64 -33.21 -11.29
N LEU A 555 -4.50 -32.19 -10.45
CA LEU A 555 -3.95 -32.33 -9.09
C LEU A 555 -5.02 -32.85 -8.10
N GLY A 556 -5.17 -34.17 -8.04
CA GLY A 556 -6.12 -34.84 -7.14
C GLY A 556 -5.60 -34.95 -5.70
N SER A 557 -6.35 -34.40 -4.74
CA SER A 557 -5.99 -34.47 -3.30
C SER A 557 -5.84 -35.87 -2.74
N VAL A 558 -6.55 -36.85 -3.33
CA VAL A 558 -6.53 -38.25 -2.86
C VAL A 558 -5.12 -38.83 -2.89
N TYR A 559 -4.25 -38.33 -3.76
CA TYR A 559 -2.85 -38.77 -3.87
C TYR A 559 -1.87 -37.78 -3.22
N LEU A 560 -2.24 -36.50 -3.11
CA LEU A 560 -1.35 -35.45 -2.60
C LEU A 560 -1.04 -35.60 -1.10
N ASP A 561 -1.98 -36.10 -0.30
CA ASP A 561 -1.81 -36.30 1.15
C ASP A 561 -0.61 -37.21 1.46
N ASP A 562 -0.43 -38.28 0.66
CA ASP A 562 0.71 -39.20 0.79
C ASP A 562 2.06 -38.51 0.46
N LEU A 563 2.08 -37.61 -0.53
CA LEU A 563 3.29 -36.86 -0.89
C LEU A 563 3.69 -35.87 0.20
N VAL A 564 2.70 -35.20 0.79
CA VAL A 564 2.94 -34.25 1.90
C VAL A 564 3.43 -35.00 3.13
N ALA A 565 2.77 -36.12 3.49
CA ALA A 565 3.20 -36.97 4.59
C ALA A 565 4.62 -37.54 4.38
N ALA A 566 4.99 -37.80 3.13
CA ALA A 566 6.33 -38.24 2.74
C ALA A 566 7.36 -37.10 2.56
N GLN A 567 6.98 -35.84 2.78
CA GLN A 567 7.82 -34.64 2.59
C GLN A 567 8.37 -34.50 1.16
N LYS A 568 7.60 -34.93 0.16
CA LYS A 568 7.98 -34.91 -1.26
C LYS A 568 7.60 -33.61 -1.98
N VAL A 569 6.74 -32.80 -1.36
CA VAL A 569 6.29 -31.49 -1.88
C VAL A 569 6.50 -30.40 -0.81
N PRO A 570 7.77 -30.13 -0.43
CA PRO A 570 8.10 -29.23 0.66
C PRO A 570 7.59 -27.80 0.45
N ASN A 571 7.60 -27.28 -0.78
CA ASN A 571 7.21 -25.89 -1.05
C ASN A 571 5.72 -25.66 -0.80
N ILE A 572 4.86 -26.53 -1.36
CA ILE A 572 3.42 -26.52 -1.12
C ILE A 572 3.11 -26.71 0.37
N LYS A 573 3.81 -27.63 1.04
CA LYS A 573 3.60 -27.88 2.47
C LYS A 573 3.94 -26.66 3.31
N GLU A 574 5.12 -26.10 3.12
CA GLU A 574 5.61 -24.98 3.93
C GLU A 574 4.72 -23.75 3.80
N ARG A 575 4.35 -23.36 2.56
CA ARG A 575 3.60 -22.12 2.34
C ARG A 575 2.13 -22.27 2.70
N PHE A 576 1.47 -23.34 2.24
CA PHE A 576 0.02 -23.42 2.44
C PHE A 576 -0.42 -24.16 3.70
N ILE A 577 0.34 -25.15 4.17
CA ILE A 577 -0.10 -25.99 5.29
C ILE A 577 0.47 -25.46 6.60
N ASP A 578 1.77 -25.14 6.60
CA ASP A 578 2.44 -24.68 7.80
C ASP A 578 2.24 -23.18 8.02
N ASN A 579 2.24 -22.38 6.95
CA ASN A 579 2.21 -20.91 7.02
C ASN A 579 1.03 -20.26 6.29
N GLY A 580 0.01 -21.04 5.90
CA GLY A 580 -1.15 -20.54 5.19
C GLY A 580 -2.41 -21.31 5.55
N LEU A 581 -3.43 -21.17 4.72
CA LEU A 581 -4.69 -21.88 4.87
C LEU A 581 -4.82 -22.93 3.79
N TRP A 582 -5.25 -24.13 4.17
CA TRP A 582 -5.31 -25.24 3.24
C TRP A 582 -6.47 -26.19 3.48
N THR A 583 -6.99 -26.84 2.44
CA THR A 583 -7.76 -28.08 2.62
C THR A 583 -7.51 -29.05 1.49
N TYR A 584 -7.36 -30.33 1.81
CA TYR A 584 -7.38 -31.42 0.82
C TYR A 584 -8.79 -31.83 0.42
N ASN A 585 -9.82 -31.28 1.09
CA ASN A 585 -11.18 -31.75 0.93
C ASN A 585 -12.09 -30.75 0.22
N ALA A 586 -11.54 -29.86 -0.60
CA ALA A 586 -12.31 -29.01 -1.49
C ALA A 586 -12.94 -29.82 -2.65
N ARG A 587 -13.85 -29.18 -3.40
CA ARG A 587 -14.61 -29.82 -4.48
C ARG A 587 -14.51 -29.07 -5.80
N THR A 588 -14.51 -29.82 -6.90
CA THR A 588 -14.80 -29.27 -8.24
C THR A 588 -16.25 -28.75 -8.30
N ASP A 589 -16.68 -28.24 -9.47
CA ASP A 589 -18.11 -28.14 -9.79
C ASP A 589 -18.81 -29.48 -9.52
N ALA A 590 -20.06 -29.39 -9.03
CA ALA A 590 -20.82 -30.56 -8.60
C ALA A 590 -21.23 -31.50 -9.75
N THR A 591 -21.17 -31.02 -10.99
CA THR A 591 -21.73 -31.69 -12.17
C THR A 591 -20.68 -32.05 -13.22
N LYS A 592 -19.52 -31.38 -13.20
CA LYS A 592 -18.46 -31.53 -14.20
C LYS A 592 -17.07 -31.44 -13.59
N THR A 593 -16.26 -32.43 -13.90
CA THR A 593 -14.82 -32.56 -13.56
C THR A 593 -13.95 -32.55 -14.83
N ASN A 594 -14.52 -32.11 -15.95
CA ASN A 594 -13.78 -31.96 -17.20
C ASN A 594 -13.03 -30.63 -17.22
N THR A 595 -11.82 -30.62 -17.80
CA THR A 595 -10.86 -29.52 -17.77
C THR A 595 -11.47 -28.14 -18.04
N ILE A 596 -11.88 -27.83 -19.27
CA ILE A 596 -12.36 -26.48 -19.63
C ILE A 596 -13.71 -26.13 -18.99
N PRO A 597 -14.71 -27.02 -18.94
CA PRO A 597 -15.95 -26.71 -18.25
C PRO A 597 -15.71 -26.29 -16.79
N ASN A 598 -14.92 -27.05 -16.04
CA ASN A 598 -14.68 -26.74 -14.64
C ASN A 598 -13.62 -25.64 -14.42
N HIS A 599 -12.65 -25.47 -15.32
CA HIS A 599 -11.76 -24.29 -15.29
C HIS A 599 -12.54 -23.00 -15.54
N THR A 600 -13.57 -23.03 -16.40
CA THR A 600 -14.42 -21.85 -16.60
C THR A 600 -15.17 -21.48 -15.32
N THR A 601 -15.47 -22.45 -14.45
CA THR A 601 -15.98 -22.18 -13.11
C THR A 601 -14.97 -21.42 -12.25
N MET A 602 -13.67 -21.74 -12.37
CA MET A 602 -12.60 -20.98 -11.72
C MET A 602 -12.45 -19.57 -12.28
N ILE A 603 -12.58 -19.37 -13.60
CA ILE A 603 -12.47 -18.03 -14.22
C ILE A 603 -13.71 -17.16 -13.98
N THR A 604 -14.88 -17.75 -13.79
CA THR A 604 -16.12 -16.98 -13.71
C THR A 604 -16.73 -16.93 -12.31
N GLY A 605 -16.27 -17.76 -11.37
CA GLY A 605 -16.89 -17.99 -10.07
C GLY A 605 -18.30 -18.62 -10.15
N ARG A 606 -18.68 -19.14 -11.33
CA ARG A 606 -20.05 -19.63 -11.61
C ARG A 606 -20.07 -21.14 -11.86
N PRO A 607 -21.15 -21.85 -11.54
CA PRO A 607 -21.27 -23.27 -11.85
C PRO A 607 -21.34 -23.51 -13.35
N VAL A 608 -21.05 -24.73 -13.76
CA VAL A 608 -21.07 -25.10 -15.18
C VAL A 608 -22.46 -25.01 -15.77
N ALA A 609 -23.45 -25.58 -15.08
CA ALA A 609 -24.80 -25.69 -15.58
C ALA A 609 -25.83 -25.19 -14.56
N LYS A 610 -27.05 -24.97 -15.06
CA LYS A 610 -28.21 -24.70 -14.22
C LYS A 610 -28.50 -25.91 -13.32
N GLY A 611 -28.11 -25.82 -12.05
CA GLY A 611 -28.29 -26.88 -11.06
C GLY A 611 -29.74 -27.12 -10.65
N HIS A 612 -30.60 -26.10 -10.75
CA HIS A 612 -32.01 -26.20 -10.36
C HIS A 612 -32.94 -25.40 -11.29
N SER A 613 -34.17 -25.88 -11.51
CA SER A 613 -35.13 -25.25 -12.44
C SER A 613 -35.51 -23.81 -12.05
N GLY A 614 -35.43 -23.49 -10.76
CA GLY A 614 -35.70 -22.16 -10.20
C GLY A 614 -34.53 -21.17 -10.28
N TRP A 615 -33.32 -21.60 -10.64
CA TRP A 615 -32.19 -20.69 -10.78
C TRP A 615 -32.41 -19.71 -11.92
N GLY A 616 -32.02 -18.44 -11.71
CA GLY A 616 -31.91 -17.48 -12.80
C GLY A 616 -30.82 -17.92 -13.77
N ASN A 617 -30.99 -17.62 -15.06
CA ASN A 617 -30.02 -18.03 -16.08
C ASN A 617 -28.70 -17.23 -15.99
N LYS A 618 -28.60 -16.20 -15.13
CA LYS A 618 -27.35 -15.47 -14.87
C LYS A 618 -26.35 -16.20 -13.97
N ILE A 619 -26.78 -17.28 -13.31
CA ILE A 619 -26.04 -17.97 -12.25
C ILE A 619 -24.89 -18.83 -12.77
N HIS A 620 -25.05 -19.45 -13.95
CA HIS A 620 -24.08 -20.40 -14.50
C HIS A 620 -23.35 -19.80 -15.71
N HIS A 621 -22.14 -20.27 -16.01
CA HIS A 621 -21.45 -19.87 -17.25
C HIS A 621 -21.92 -20.70 -18.46
N GLY A 622 -22.53 -21.86 -18.24
CA GLY A 622 -23.11 -22.70 -19.29
C GLY A 622 -22.08 -23.54 -20.02
N TRP A 623 -20.84 -23.11 -20.21
CA TRP A 623 -19.81 -23.81 -21.02
C TRP A 623 -19.57 -25.29 -20.64
N VAL A 624 -20.02 -26.24 -21.48
CA VAL A 624 -19.81 -27.69 -21.24
C VAL A 624 -18.82 -28.37 -22.19
N TYR A 625 -18.25 -27.62 -23.14
CA TYR A 625 -17.35 -28.19 -24.15
C TYR A 625 -15.92 -28.33 -23.61
N ASN A 626 -15.28 -29.48 -23.84
CA ASN A 626 -13.91 -29.75 -23.40
C ASN A 626 -12.90 -29.94 -24.54
N GLY A 627 -13.35 -29.95 -25.80
CA GLY A 627 -12.52 -30.31 -26.97
C GLY A 627 -12.07 -31.77 -27.02
N GLY A 628 -11.68 -32.25 -28.21
CA GLY A 628 -10.87 -33.47 -28.35
C GLY A 628 -9.47 -33.26 -27.77
N TYR A 629 -8.69 -34.33 -27.51
CA TYR A 629 -7.31 -34.19 -27.01
C TYR A 629 -6.50 -33.20 -27.87
N GLY A 630 -5.95 -32.16 -27.23
CA GLY A 630 -5.06 -31.18 -27.87
C GLY A 630 -5.66 -30.27 -28.95
N SER A 631 -6.99 -30.23 -29.14
CA SER A 631 -7.59 -29.31 -30.12
C SER A 631 -8.13 -28.05 -29.43
N PRO A 632 -7.70 -26.84 -29.84
CA PRO A 632 -8.28 -25.59 -29.33
C PRO A 632 -9.78 -25.50 -29.71
N PRO A 633 -10.56 -24.66 -29.01
CA PRO A 633 -11.86 -24.20 -29.49
C PRO A 633 -11.75 -23.69 -30.94
N GLU A 634 -12.83 -23.85 -31.73
CA GLU A 634 -12.83 -23.27 -33.08
C GLU A 634 -12.71 -21.75 -33.01
N ASP A 635 -12.00 -21.15 -33.96
CA ASP A 635 -11.92 -19.71 -34.13
C ASP A 635 -13.35 -19.11 -34.09
N GLN A 636 -13.56 -18.06 -33.29
CA GLN A 636 -14.84 -17.35 -33.03
C GLN A 636 -15.75 -17.96 -31.96
N TRP A 637 -15.39 -19.06 -31.30
CA TRP A 637 -16.14 -19.49 -30.12
C TRP A 637 -15.80 -18.58 -28.93
N THR A 638 -16.82 -18.11 -28.20
CA THR A 638 -16.62 -17.34 -26.98
C THR A 638 -17.49 -17.89 -25.85
N LEU A 639 -17.11 -17.61 -24.61
CA LEU A 639 -17.91 -17.93 -23.43
C LEU A 639 -19.28 -17.23 -23.42
N HIS A 640 -19.43 -16.15 -24.17
CA HIS A 640 -20.58 -15.25 -24.10
C HIS A 640 -21.78 -15.67 -24.98
N GLY A 641 -21.61 -16.51 -26.00
CA GLY A 641 -22.70 -16.93 -26.90
C GLY A 641 -22.53 -16.52 -28.37
N TYR A 642 -23.50 -16.87 -29.23
CA TYR A 642 -23.25 -17.65 -30.47
C TYR A 642 -23.18 -16.95 -31.85
N TYR A 643 -22.47 -17.59 -32.81
CA TYR A 643 -22.40 -17.29 -34.25
C TYR A 643 -23.44 -18.09 -35.07
N GLU A 644 -24.33 -17.38 -35.78
CA GLU A 644 -25.69 -17.76 -36.20
C GLU A 644 -25.92 -18.91 -37.23
N TYR A 645 -24.93 -19.73 -37.65
CA TYR A 645 -25.08 -20.52 -38.91
C TYR A 645 -25.14 -22.06 -38.85
N ASP A 646 -25.04 -22.72 -37.69
CA ASP A 646 -25.07 -24.20 -37.65
C ASP A 646 -25.96 -24.73 -36.49
N PRO A 647 -27.06 -25.46 -36.78
CA PRO A 647 -27.96 -26.04 -35.77
C PRO A 647 -27.36 -27.25 -35.00
N GLY A 648 -26.04 -27.36 -34.91
CA GLY A 648 -25.31 -28.42 -34.19
C GLY A 648 -24.12 -27.97 -33.33
N LYS A 649 -23.87 -26.65 -33.17
CA LYS A 649 -22.73 -26.10 -32.41
C LYS A 649 -23.18 -25.28 -31.19
N TRP A 650 -22.26 -25.10 -30.23
CA TRP A 650 -22.49 -24.66 -28.84
C TRP A 650 -23.14 -23.27 -28.68
N THR A 651 -24.34 -23.16 -28.10
CA THR A 651 -25.09 -21.88 -28.02
C THR A 651 -24.79 -20.98 -26.81
N GLY A 652 -23.77 -21.28 -25.99
CA GLY A 652 -23.45 -20.49 -24.80
C GLY A 652 -24.59 -20.38 -23.78
N ASN A 653 -24.45 -19.46 -22.82
CA ASN A 653 -25.55 -19.04 -21.97
C ASN A 653 -26.41 -18.00 -22.73
N TYR A 654 -27.46 -18.47 -23.40
CA TYR A 654 -28.26 -17.66 -24.34
C TYR A 654 -29.00 -16.46 -23.72
N ASP A 655 -29.06 -16.37 -22.39
CA ASP A 655 -29.70 -15.25 -21.67
C ASP A 655 -28.70 -14.24 -21.09
N LEU A 656 -27.40 -14.46 -21.28
CA LEU A 656 -26.34 -13.51 -20.94
C LEU A 656 -25.63 -13.07 -22.21
N THR A 657 -25.64 -11.77 -22.47
CA THR A 657 -24.89 -11.17 -23.58
C THR A 657 -23.38 -11.17 -23.31
N TYR A 658 -22.97 -11.21 -22.03
CA TYR A 658 -21.59 -11.20 -21.59
C TYR A 658 -21.42 -11.91 -20.23
N VAL A 659 -20.32 -12.64 -20.06
CA VAL A 659 -19.96 -13.40 -18.84
C VAL A 659 -18.66 -12.82 -18.30
N ARG A 660 -18.77 -11.97 -17.28
CA ARG A 660 -17.63 -11.27 -16.67
C ARG A 660 -16.66 -12.23 -15.96
N SER A 661 -15.39 -11.86 -15.88
CA SER A 661 -14.27 -12.59 -15.27
C SER A 661 -13.53 -11.70 -14.25
N PRO A 662 -12.57 -12.22 -13.45
CA PRO A 662 -11.74 -11.37 -12.59
C PRO A 662 -10.90 -10.38 -13.41
N PHE A 663 -10.47 -10.75 -14.63
CA PHE A 663 -9.74 -9.86 -15.53
C PHE A 663 -10.52 -8.57 -15.78
N ASN A 664 -11.83 -8.66 -16.01
CA ASN A 664 -12.67 -7.47 -16.17
C ASN A 664 -12.78 -6.66 -14.88
N VAL A 665 -12.96 -7.30 -13.73
CA VAL A 665 -13.15 -6.57 -12.46
C VAL A 665 -11.91 -5.78 -12.09
N VAL A 666 -10.74 -6.41 -12.23
CA VAL A 666 -9.44 -5.82 -11.89
C VAL A 666 -9.08 -4.74 -12.91
N HIS A 667 -9.15 -5.03 -14.21
CA HIS A 667 -8.89 -4.06 -15.27
C HIS A 667 -9.80 -2.82 -15.19
N ASP A 668 -11.12 -3.01 -15.00
CA ASP A 668 -12.07 -1.90 -14.85
C ASP A 668 -11.82 -1.03 -13.59
N SER A 669 -10.94 -1.49 -12.69
CA SER A 669 -10.48 -0.77 -11.50
C SER A 669 -9.17 0.00 -11.73
N GLY A 670 -8.61 -0.06 -12.94
CA GLY A 670 -7.35 0.58 -13.33
C GLY A 670 -6.11 -0.21 -12.92
N MET A 671 -6.24 -1.54 -12.82
CA MET A 671 -5.19 -2.46 -12.37
C MET A 671 -4.83 -3.45 -13.48
N VAL A 672 -3.59 -3.94 -13.48
CA VAL A 672 -3.06 -4.75 -14.58
C VAL A 672 -3.29 -6.25 -14.34
N THR A 673 -3.65 -6.97 -15.40
CA THR A 673 -3.91 -8.41 -15.30
C THR A 673 -3.14 -9.27 -16.30
N ALA A 674 -2.82 -10.50 -15.91
CA ALA A 674 -2.09 -11.46 -16.73
C ALA A 674 -2.68 -12.87 -16.67
N LEU A 675 -2.66 -13.57 -17.81
CA LEU A 675 -3.04 -14.97 -17.92
C LEU A 675 -1.91 -15.79 -18.58
N TYR A 676 -1.36 -16.74 -17.84
CA TYR A 676 -0.34 -17.68 -18.32
C TYR A 676 -0.90 -19.09 -18.28
N ALA A 677 -1.00 -19.78 -19.43
CA ALA A 677 -1.58 -21.11 -19.49
C ALA A 677 -0.82 -22.09 -20.39
N GLY A 678 -0.52 -23.28 -19.87
CA GLY A 678 0.21 -24.31 -20.61
C GLY A 678 -0.58 -25.10 -21.66
N LYS A 679 -1.90 -24.88 -21.83
CA LYS A 679 -2.76 -25.68 -22.73
C LYS A 679 -3.45 -24.80 -23.78
N ASP A 680 -3.32 -25.17 -25.06
CA ASP A 680 -3.94 -24.48 -26.21
C ASP A 680 -5.47 -24.27 -26.05
N LYS A 681 -6.15 -25.15 -25.31
CA LYS A 681 -7.60 -25.07 -25.08
C LYS A 681 -8.04 -23.84 -24.28
N PHE A 682 -7.12 -23.20 -23.56
CA PHE A 682 -7.39 -21.98 -22.80
C PHE A 682 -7.52 -20.74 -23.69
N SER A 683 -7.22 -20.85 -24.99
CA SER A 683 -7.48 -19.78 -25.97
C SER A 683 -8.93 -19.29 -25.98
N ILE A 684 -9.87 -20.06 -25.40
CA ILE A 684 -11.25 -19.62 -25.20
C ILE A 684 -11.37 -18.35 -24.34
N TYR A 685 -10.48 -18.17 -23.36
CA TYR A 685 -10.51 -17.01 -22.48
C TYR A 685 -10.02 -15.77 -23.23
N ASP A 686 -8.95 -15.89 -24.02
CA ASP A 686 -8.53 -14.84 -24.96
C ASP A 686 -9.66 -14.45 -25.92
N GLN A 687 -10.24 -15.44 -26.61
CA GLN A 687 -11.32 -15.23 -27.57
C GLN A 687 -12.54 -14.56 -26.92
N SER A 688 -12.73 -14.71 -25.61
CA SER A 688 -13.84 -14.12 -24.88
C SER A 688 -13.53 -12.71 -24.35
N TYR A 689 -12.32 -12.48 -23.85
CA TYR A 689 -11.97 -11.25 -23.11
C TYR A 689 -11.12 -10.26 -23.93
N ASN A 690 -10.50 -10.68 -25.04
CA ASN A 690 -9.64 -9.88 -25.93
C ASN A 690 -10.36 -9.46 -27.24
N ILE A 691 -11.70 -9.53 -27.31
CA ILE A 691 -12.47 -9.23 -28.53
C ILE A 691 -13.30 -7.94 -28.35
N ASP A 692 -13.04 -6.92 -29.18
CA ASP A 692 -13.74 -5.62 -29.24
C ASP A 692 -15.23 -5.72 -29.68
N ILE A 693 -15.76 -6.92 -29.89
CA ILE A 693 -16.95 -7.12 -30.74
C ILE A 693 -18.28 -6.99 -29.96
N TYR A 694 -18.27 -7.01 -28.62
CA TYR A 694 -19.53 -7.01 -27.84
C TYR A 694 -19.54 -6.19 -26.55
N ASP A 695 -18.53 -5.35 -26.32
CA ASP A 695 -18.59 -4.41 -25.21
C ASP A 695 -19.50 -3.21 -25.56
N TYR A 696 -20.65 -3.11 -24.89
CA TYR A 696 -21.51 -1.92 -24.92
C TYR A 696 -21.12 -0.90 -23.84
N THR A 697 -20.13 -1.22 -23.03
CA THR A 697 -19.36 -0.26 -22.25
C THR A 697 -18.14 0.18 -23.09
N THR A 698 -17.42 1.20 -22.68
CA THR A 698 -16.36 1.84 -23.49
C THR A 698 -14.97 1.30 -23.14
N ASP A 699 -14.87 0.05 -22.67
CA ASP A 699 -13.64 -0.47 -22.06
C ASP A 699 -13.46 -1.96 -22.35
N SER A 700 -12.58 -2.27 -23.31
CA SER A 700 -12.22 -3.65 -23.62
C SER A 700 -11.65 -4.28 -22.35
N GLY A 701 -12.41 -5.17 -21.70
CA GLY A 701 -11.96 -5.93 -20.51
C GLY A 701 -10.89 -6.97 -20.83
N ASN A 702 -9.89 -6.55 -21.60
CA ASN A 702 -8.77 -7.32 -22.07
C ASN A 702 -7.84 -7.64 -20.90
N SER A 703 -7.24 -8.82 -20.90
CA SER A 703 -6.06 -9.01 -20.06
C SER A 703 -4.92 -8.25 -20.69
N ASP A 704 -4.31 -7.31 -19.96
CA ASP A 704 -3.19 -6.48 -20.45
C ASP A 704 -2.03 -7.35 -20.96
N VAL A 705 -1.86 -8.53 -20.35
CA VAL A 705 -0.93 -9.57 -20.81
C VAL A 705 -1.68 -10.86 -21.13
N ALA A 706 -1.91 -11.08 -22.43
CA ALA A 706 -2.31 -12.39 -22.95
C ALA A 706 -1.12 -12.99 -23.73
N ASP A 707 -0.14 -13.57 -23.02
CA ASP A 707 0.90 -14.39 -23.67
C ASP A 707 0.45 -15.85 -23.74
N TRP A 708 0.00 -16.23 -24.92
CA TRP A 708 -0.47 -17.56 -25.29
C TRP A 708 0.59 -18.37 -26.03
N ASP A 709 1.83 -18.38 -25.54
CA ASP A 709 2.79 -19.38 -26.00
C ASP A 709 2.74 -20.59 -25.07
N SER A 710 2.00 -21.63 -25.50
CA SER A 710 1.72 -22.85 -24.73
C SER A 710 2.95 -23.66 -24.32
N ASP A 711 4.13 -23.21 -24.73
CA ASP A 711 5.40 -23.77 -24.35
C ASP A 711 6.49 -22.70 -24.08
N VAL A 712 6.52 -21.47 -24.60
CA VAL A 712 7.74 -20.63 -24.40
C VAL A 712 7.88 -20.00 -23.01
N LEU A 713 6.92 -19.21 -22.49
CA LEU A 713 7.05 -18.64 -21.14
C LEU A 713 6.90 -19.70 -20.06
N MET A 714 5.96 -20.62 -20.23
CA MET A 714 5.80 -21.76 -19.34
C MET A 714 7.04 -22.67 -19.35
N ASN A 715 7.67 -22.94 -20.50
CA ASN A 715 8.96 -23.65 -20.51
C ASN A 715 10.14 -22.76 -20.12
N LYS A 716 10.09 -21.42 -20.20
CA LYS A 716 11.13 -20.57 -19.62
C LYS A 716 11.08 -20.60 -18.09
N PHE A 717 9.87 -20.58 -17.54
CA PHE A 717 9.60 -20.75 -16.12
C PHE A 717 9.99 -22.18 -15.67
N ILE A 718 9.45 -23.22 -16.31
CA ILE A 718 9.75 -24.64 -16.03
C ILE A 718 11.22 -25.01 -16.30
N ASN A 719 11.86 -24.46 -17.33
CA ASN A 719 13.29 -24.70 -17.60
C ASN A 719 14.20 -23.72 -16.86
N ASN A 720 13.68 -22.95 -15.89
CA ASN A 720 14.49 -22.12 -15.01
C ASN A 720 15.32 -21.11 -15.81
N THR A 721 14.66 -20.19 -16.51
CA THR A 721 15.37 -19.14 -17.28
C THR A 721 14.80 -17.74 -17.08
N THR A 722 13.59 -17.60 -16.53
CA THR A 722 12.98 -16.34 -16.05
C THR A 722 11.82 -16.64 -15.07
N GLY A 723 11.70 -15.90 -13.97
CA GLY A 723 10.49 -15.88 -13.12
C GLY A 723 9.27 -15.20 -13.78
N ILE A 724 8.17 -15.02 -13.04
CA ILE A 724 7.03 -14.20 -13.49
C ILE A 724 7.50 -12.74 -13.54
N PRO A 725 7.17 -11.95 -14.59
CA PRO A 725 7.46 -10.52 -14.59
C PRO A 725 6.71 -9.82 -13.46
N ALA A 726 7.38 -9.00 -12.66
CA ALA A 726 6.70 -8.15 -11.68
C ALA A 726 5.84 -7.06 -12.37
N THR A 727 6.22 -6.64 -13.57
CA THR A 727 5.57 -5.54 -14.30
C THR A 727 5.21 -5.90 -15.75
N HIS A 728 4.23 -5.17 -16.29
CA HIS A 728 3.92 -5.09 -17.71
C HIS A 728 3.83 -3.63 -18.15
N ASN A 729 4.56 -3.25 -19.20
CA ASN A 729 4.69 -1.86 -19.67
C ASN A 729 5.08 -0.85 -18.58
N GLY A 730 5.79 -1.30 -17.54
CA GLY A 730 6.22 -0.46 -16.42
C GLY A 730 5.20 -0.35 -15.28
N GLU A 731 4.04 -0.98 -15.38
CA GLU A 731 3.03 -1.07 -14.32
C GLU A 731 3.06 -2.45 -13.65
N ASP A 732 2.88 -2.52 -12.33
CA ASP A 732 2.90 -3.78 -11.60
C ASP A 732 1.71 -4.68 -11.96
N LEU A 733 1.95 -6.00 -12.05
CA LEU A 733 0.88 -6.97 -12.26
C LEU A 733 0.05 -7.16 -11.00
N ASN A 734 -1.25 -6.82 -11.02
CA ASN A 734 -2.12 -6.94 -9.86
C ASN A 734 -2.83 -8.30 -9.75
N PHE A 735 -3.29 -8.88 -10.87
CA PHE A 735 -3.91 -10.20 -10.87
C PHE A 735 -3.32 -11.11 -11.94
N VAL A 736 -2.69 -12.21 -11.50
CA VAL A 736 -2.04 -13.18 -12.36
C VAL A 736 -2.75 -14.52 -12.24
N PHE A 737 -3.28 -15.06 -13.34
CA PHE A 737 -3.79 -16.44 -13.38
C PHE A 737 -2.76 -17.34 -14.08
N PHE A 738 -2.24 -18.32 -13.36
CA PHE A 738 -1.15 -19.19 -13.81
C PHE A 738 -1.60 -20.66 -13.85
N HIS A 739 -1.57 -21.30 -15.02
CA HIS A 739 -2.10 -22.65 -15.22
C HIS A 739 -1.04 -23.69 -15.61
N PHE A 740 -0.86 -24.71 -14.76
CA PHE A 740 0.05 -25.85 -14.96
C PHE A 740 -0.68 -27.09 -15.49
N LYS A 741 -0.13 -27.73 -16.53
CA LYS A 741 -0.73 -28.90 -17.22
C LYS A 741 -0.18 -30.27 -16.83
N GLY A 742 0.87 -30.30 -16.02
CA GLY A 742 1.74 -31.48 -15.84
C GLY A 742 1.02 -32.75 -15.37
N PRO A 743 0.34 -32.72 -14.20
CA PRO A 743 -0.24 -33.92 -13.61
C PRO A 743 -1.31 -34.58 -14.49
N ASP A 744 -2.17 -33.80 -15.15
CA ASP A 744 -3.15 -34.31 -16.10
C ASP A 744 -2.51 -34.99 -17.32
N LYS A 745 -1.41 -34.43 -17.85
CA LYS A 745 -0.69 -35.04 -18.97
C LYS A 745 -0.26 -36.46 -18.62
N VAL A 746 0.36 -36.66 -17.46
CA VAL A 746 0.80 -37.98 -16.98
C VAL A 746 -0.40 -38.89 -16.67
N GLY A 747 -1.47 -38.34 -16.10
CA GLY A 747 -2.73 -39.04 -15.82
C GLY A 747 -3.45 -39.63 -17.05
N HIS A 748 -3.00 -39.27 -18.25
CA HIS A 748 -3.51 -39.81 -19.52
C HIS A 748 -2.53 -40.74 -20.25
N GLU A 749 -1.36 -41.00 -19.68
CA GLU A 749 -0.37 -41.90 -20.26
C GLU A 749 -0.74 -43.39 -20.03
N GLU A 750 -0.04 -44.27 -20.75
CA GLU A 750 -0.20 -45.73 -20.57
C GLU A 750 0.17 -46.13 -19.13
N PRO A 751 -0.46 -47.17 -18.56
CA PRO A 751 -0.27 -47.51 -17.16
C PRO A 751 1.21 -47.86 -16.89
N PRO A 752 1.83 -47.22 -15.89
CA PRO A 752 3.21 -47.50 -15.56
C PRO A 752 3.31 -48.86 -14.86
N SER A 753 4.50 -49.44 -14.87
CA SER A 753 4.70 -50.84 -14.44
C SER A 753 4.46 -51.10 -12.95
N ASP A 754 4.51 -50.03 -12.16
CA ASP A 754 4.32 -49.93 -10.71
C ASP A 754 2.84 -49.76 -10.31
N ASN A 755 2.00 -49.17 -11.17
CA ASN A 755 0.55 -49.01 -10.94
C ASN A 755 -0.28 -49.49 -12.14
N PRO A 756 -0.59 -50.81 -12.22
CA PRO A 756 -1.37 -51.36 -13.33
C PRO A 756 -2.86 -50.97 -13.29
N LEU A 757 -3.31 -50.23 -12.26
CA LEU A 757 -4.70 -49.77 -12.14
C LEU A 757 -4.94 -48.43 -12.85
N GLY A 758 -3.88 -47.68 -13.19
CA GLY A 758 -3.92 -46.44 -13.96
C GLY A 758 -2.78 -45.49 -13.60
N PRO A 759 -2.42 -44.52 -14.46
CA PRO A 759 -1.32 -43.58 -14.22
C PRO A 759 -1.52 -42.61 -13.04
N TRP A 760 -2.75 -42.28 -12.64
CA TRP A 760 -3.00 -41.36 -11.52
C TRP A 760 -2.47 -41.90 -10.18
N GLY A 761 -1.71 -41.09 -9.44
CA GLY A 761 -1.09 -41.49 -8.18
C GLY A 761 0.04 -42.53 -8.30
N SER A 762 0.50 -42.83 -9.51
CA SER A 762 1.69 -43.66 -9.76
C SER A 762 2.99 -42.93 -9.40
N ASP A 763 4.13 -43.64 -9.39
CA ASP A 763 5.44 -43.01 -9.16
C ASP A 763 5.75 -41.93 -10.22
N ASP A 764 5.32 -42.11 -11.48
CA ASP A 764 5.49 -41.13 -12.55
C ASP A 764 4.64 -39.88 -12.32
N TRP A 765 3.38 -40.06 -11.90
CA TRP A 765 2.49 -38.93 -11.57
C TRP A 765 3.00 -38.19 -10.33
N ASN A 766 3.41 -38.92 -9.29
CA ASN A 766 4.01 -38.38 -8.08
C ASN A 766 5.27 -37.56 -8.41
N SER A 767 6.16 -38.09 -9.25
CA SER A 767 7.37 -37.38 -9.70
C SER A 767 7.05 -36.10 -10.46
N ASN A 768 5.94 -36.05 -11.19
CA ASN A 768 5.50 -34.83 -11.86
C ASN A 768 4.96 -33.78 -10.88
N VAL A 769 4.26 -34.19 -9.82
CA VAL A 769 3.83 -33.30 -8.74
C VAL A 769 5.02 -32.78 -7.93
N GLU A 770 6.03 -33.61 -7.67
CA GLU A 770 7.31 -33.19 -7.08
C GLU A 770 8.02 -32.13 -7.96
N SER A 771 8.01 -32.32 -9.28
CA SER A 771 8.55 -31.33 -10.21
C SER A 771 7.74 -30.04 -10.23
N LEU A 772 6.41 -30.10 -10.15
CA LEU A 772 5.56 -28.92 -10.02
C LEU A 772 5.91 -28.14 -8.74
N ASP A 773 6.03 -28.82 -7.61
CA ASP A 773 6.40 -28.22 -6.33
C ASP A 773 7.75 -27.48 -6.43
N GLY A 774 8.76 -28.10 -7.06
CA GLY A 774 10.05 -27.46 -7.30
C GLY A 774 10.06 -26.33 -8.35
N HIS A 775 8.99 -26.16 -9.13
CA HIS A 775 8.82 -24.94 -9.94
C HIS A 775 8.12 -23.82 -9.16
N LEU A 776 7.38 -24.18 -8.11
CA LEU A 776 6.71 -23.20 -7.24
C LEU A 776 7.70 -22.55 -6.26
N GLY A 777 8.69 -23.30 -5.75
CA GLY A 777 9.72 -22.82 -4.82
C GLY A 777 11.10 -23.49 -5.02
N ASP A 778 12.13 -22.98 -4.32
CA ASP A 778 13.49 -23.55 -4.21
C ASP A 778 14.37 -23.53 -5.47
N ASN A 779 14.38 -22.43 -6.24
CA ASN A 779 15.38 -22.25 -7.30
C ASN A 779 16.20 -20.97 -7.18
N ALA A 780 17.26 -21.08 -6.39
CA ALA A 780 18.24 -20.03 -6.11
C ALA A 780 18.97 -19.46 -7.34
N GLU A 781 18.91 -20.08 -8.52
CA GLU A 781 19.57 -19.57 -9.73
C GLU A 781 18.65 -18.72 -10.62
N THR A 782 17.32 -18.84 -10.52
CA THR A 782 16.40 -18.31 -11.55
C THR A 782 15.10 -17.67 -11.04
N GLY A 783 14.80 -17.78 -9.75
CA GLY A 783 13.61 -17.23 -9.10
C GLY A 783 12.32 -17.99 -9.45
N THR A 784 11.55 -18.37 -8.44
CA THR A 784 10.24 -19.04 -8.55
C THR A 784 9.07 -18.13 -8.14
N ILE A 785 7.83 -18.63 -8.16
CA ILE A 785 6.66 -17.86 -7.69
C ILE A 785 6.78 -17.55 -6.21
N PHE A 786 7.16 -18.52 -5.38
CA PHE A 786 7.31 -18.31 -3.94
C PHE A 786 8.52 -17.44 -3.63
N ASP A 787 9.65 -17.65 -4.31
CA ASP A 787 10.82 -16.78 -4.14
C ASP A 787 10.46 -15.32 -4.44
N MET A 788 9.64 -15.05 -5.46
CA MET A 788 9.21 -13.68 -5.78
C MET A 788 8.34 -13.03 -4.70
N VAL A 789 7.50 -13.82 -4.02
CA VAL A 789 6.64 -13.34 -2.93
C VAL A 789 7.41 -13.23 -1.61
N GLU A 790 8.47 -14.03 -1.44
CA GLU A 790 9.37 -14.03 -0.28
C GLU A 790 10.63 -13.18 -0.50
N ASP A 791 10.81 -12.59 -1.68
CA ASP A 791 11.95 -11.74 -1.98
C ASP A 791 11.80 -10.43 -1.24
N GLU A 792 12.46 -10.37 -0.09
CA GLU A 792 12.60 -9.18 0.75
C GLU A 792 13.18 -7.97 -0.03
N SER A 793 13.89 -8.19 -1.14
CA SER A 793 14.36 -7.11 -2.00
C SER A 793 13.29 -6.59 -2.98
N ASN A 794 12.20 -7.33 -3.19
CA ASN A 794 11.03 -6.94 -3.95
C ASN A 794 9.92 -6.44 -3.01
N VAL A 795 10.21 -5.34 -2.33
CA VAL A 795 9.37 -4.77 -1.26
C VAL A 795 7.92 -4.60 -1.69
N ALA A 796 7.69 -4.15 -2.93
CA ALA A 796 6.36 -3.91 -3.53
C ALA A 796 5.45 -5.15 -3.49
N TRP A 797 6.03 -6.35 -3.47
CA TRP A 797 5.30 -7.62 -3.49
C TRP A 797 5.26 -8.33 -2.14
N TYR A 798 6.29 -8.19 -1.30
CA TYR A 798 6.53 -9.03 -0.12
C TYR A 798 5.28 -9.15 0.78
N TYR A 799 4.79 -8.06 1.38
CA TYR A 799 3.54 -8.09 2.20
C TYR A 799 2.27 -7.71 1.43
N ASN A 800 2.37 -7.53 0.12
CA ASN A 800 1.28 -7.03 -0.71
C ASN A 800 0.78 -8.07 -1.72
N THR A 801 1.18 -9.34 -1.55
CA THR A 801 0.82 -10.44 -2.44
C THR A 801 0.17 -11.60 -1.71
N VAL A 802 -0.88 -12.15 -2.31
CA VAL A 802 -1.46 -13.44 -1.92
C VAL A 802 -1.38 -14.44 -3.07
N VAL A 803 -0.99 -15.67 -2.76
CA VAL A 803 -1.05 -16.81 -3.68
C VAL A 803 -2.24 -17.69 -3.32
N ILE A 804 -3.07 -18.01 -4.32
CA ILE A 804 -4.16 -18.97 -4.21
C ILE A 804 -3.83 -20.16 -5.09
N LEU A 805 -3.86 -21.39 -4.57
CA LEU A 805 -3.63 -22.61 -5.35
C LEU A 805 -4.82 -23.55 -5.27
N THR A 806 -5.33 -24.00 -6.42
CA THR A 806 -6.32 -25.07 -6.48
C THR A 806 -6.21 -25.88 -7.76
N ALA A 807 -7.09 -26.86 -7.94
CA ALA A 807 -7.13 -27.73 -9.11
C ALA A 807 -8.52 -27.76 -9.73
N ASP A 808 -8.58 -28.06 -11.01
CA ASP A 808 -9.85 -28.26 -11.71
C ASP A 808 -10.38 -29.69 -11.59
N HIS A 809 -9.54 -30.69 -11.37
CA HIS A 809 -9.95 -32.05 -11.05
C HIS A 809 -8.76 -32.87 -10.55
N GLY A 810 -9.07 -34.06 -10.00
CA GLY A 810 -8.12 -35.17 -9.94
C GLY A 810 -8.40 -36.19 -11.05
N GLY A 811 -8.08 -37.47 -10.84
CA GLY A 811 -8.33 -38.49 -11.84
C GLY A 811 -8.24 -39.93 -11.33
N LYS A 812 -8.82 -40.84 -12.11
CA LYS A 812 -8.79 -42.28 -11.84
C LYS A 812 -8.76 -43.08 -13.15
N ASP A 813 -8.11 -44.23 -13.10
CA ASP A 813 -7.94 -45.10 -14.26
C ASP A 813 -7.27 -44.31 -15.41
N TYR A 814 -8.01 -43.92 -16.45
CA TYR A 814 -7.49 -43.17 -17.61
C TYR A 814 -8.23 -41.85 -17.87
N GLY A 815 -8.97 -41.35 -16.89
CA GLY A 815 -9.67 -40.10 -17.09
C GLY A 815 -10.35 -39.54 -15.85
N HIS A 816 -11.04 -38.44 -16.09
CA HIS A 816 -11.54 -37.59 -15.03
C HIS A 816 -12.97 -37.11 -15.32
N SER A 817 -13.69 -37.70 -16.29
CA SER A 817 -15.01 -37.21 -16.73
C SER A 817 -16.18 -37.63 -15.85
N ASN A 818 -15.98 -38.54 -14.89
CA ASN A 818 -17.04 -39.01 -14.00
C ASN A 818 -17.06 -38.17 -12.72
N ALA A 819 -17.97 -37.20 -12.66
CA ALA A 819 -18.14 -36.30 -11.51
C ALA A 819 -18.64 -36.99 -10.22
N GLY A 820 -18.92 -38.30 -10.26
CA GLY A 820 -19.29 -39.10 -9.09
C GLY A 820 -18.13 -39.86 -8.44
N LEU A 821 -16.90 -39.80 -8.99
CA LEU A 821 -15.72 -40.47 -8.43
C LEU A 821 -14.95 -39.53 -7.51
N LEU A 822 -14.65 -40.02 -6.30
CA LEU A 822 -13.92 -39.28 -5.25
C LEU A 822 -12.62 -38.68 -5.78
N GLU A 823 -11.87 -39.49 -6.52
CA GLU A 823 -10.58 -39.16 -7.08
C GLU A 823 -10.66 -38.06 -8.15
N ASN A 824 -11.81 -37.88 -8.81
CA ASN A 824 -11.99 -36.86 -9.84
C ASN A 824 -12.40 -35.51 -9.24
N TYR A 825 -13.23 -35.50 -8.19
CA TYR A 825 -13.83 -34.27 -7.66
C TYR A 825 -13.16 -33.72 -6.41
N THR A 826 -12.24 -34.45 -5.78
CA THR A 826 -11.56 -34.03 -4.55
C THR A 826 -10.24 -33.39 -4.91
N ILE A 827 -10.13 -32.10 -4.63
CA ILE A 827 -9.05 -31.23 -5.07
C ILE A 827 -8.47 -30.44 -3.88
N PRO A 828 -7.23 -29.95 -3.98
CA PRO A 828 -6.66 -29.09 -2.98
C PRO A 828 -7.20 -27.66 -3.13
N PHE A 829 -7.19 -26.90 -2.04
CA PHE A 829 -7.40 -25.46 -2.04
C PHE A 829 -6.50 -24.83 -1.00
N GLY A 830 -5.65 -23.90 -1.43
CA GLY A 830 -4.63 -23.24 -0.63
C GLY A 830 -4.63 -21.74 -0.79
N VAL A 831 -4.33 -21.02 0.29
CA VAL A 831 -4.16 -19.57 0.34
C VAL A 831 -2.93 -19.26 1.18
N TRP A 832 -2.01 -18.46 0.68
CA TRP A 832 -0.78 -18.10 1.39
C TRP A 832 -0.34 -16.67 1.04
N GLY A 833 0.26 -15.99 2.00
CA GLY A 833 0.78 -14.62 1.88
C GLY A 833 1.06 -14.08 3.29
N HIS A 834 1.82 -13.00 3.40
CA HIS A 834 2.26 -12.50 4.72
C HIS A 834 1.12 -11.94 5.60
N LEU A 835 0.03 -11.47 4.99
CA LEU A 835 -1.18 -11.02 5.71
C LEU A 835 -2.22 -12.14 5.92
N ILE A 836 -1.93 -13.36 5.45
CA ILE A 836 -2.80 -14.53 5.60
C ILE A 836 -2.49 -15.22 6.93
N PRO A 837 -3.51 -15.74 7.65
CA PRO A 837 -3.29 -16.44 8.92
C PRO A 837 -2.35 -17.65 8.76
N LYS A 838 -1.45 -17.82 9.72
CA LYS A 838 -0.43 -18.86 9.70
C LYS A 838 -1.00 -20.21 10.16
N GLY A 839 -1.22 -21.11 9.19
CA GLY A 839 -1.50 -22.53 9.40
C GLY A 839 -2.97 -22.85 9.73
N GLY A 840 -3.52 -23.88 9.08
CA GLY A 840 -4.80 -24.49 9.48
C GLY A 840 -5.71 -24.94 8.33
N ASP A 841 -6.73 -25.74 8.65
CA ASP A 841 -7.68 -26.21 7.64
C ASP A 841 -8.61 -25.06 7.22
N ALA A 842 -8.71 -24.75 5.93
CA ALA A 842 -9.56 -23.68 5.40
C ALA A 842 -11.04 -23.81 5.83
N TYR A 843 -11.55 -25.00 6.13
CA TYR A 843 -12.88 -25.19 6.71
C TYR A 843 -12.99 -24.75 8.16
N GLU A 844 -11.89 -24.75 8.91
CA GLU A 844 -11.88 -24.18 10.26
C GLU A 844 -12.08 -22.67 10.19
N TYR A 845 -11.47 -22.02 9.22
CA TYR A 845 -11.58 -20.58 8.99
C TYR A 845 -12.86 -20.21 8.24
N SER A 846 -13.80 -21.15 8.03
CA SER A 846 -15.04 -20.85 7.32
C SER A 846 -16.18 -20.31 8.19
N GLY A 847 -16.04 -20.33 9.52
CA GLY A 847 -17.06 -19.79 10.43
C GLY A 847 -18.38 -20.58 10.39
N GLY A 848 -18.37 -21.75 9.74
CA GLY A 848 -19.54 -22.59 9.53
C GLY A 848 -20.33 -22.29 8.24
N SER A 849 -20.00 -21.26 7.47
CA SER A 849 -20.65 -20.99 6.18
C SER A 849 -20.23 -22.01 5.11
N ARG A 850 -19.06 -22.63 5.24
CA ARG A 850 -18.68 -23.85 4.48
C ARG A 850 -18.47 -25.03 5.41
N SER A 851 -18.83 -26.22 4.94
CA SER A 851 -18.68 -27.46 5.69
C SER A 851 -17.86 -28.48 4.92
N SER A 852 -16.93 -29.13 5.61
CA SER A 852 -16.15 -30.23 5.03
C SER A 852 -17.09 -31.37 4.61
N PRO A 853 -17.11 -31.76 3.33
CA PRO A 853 -18.06 -32.75 2.79
C PRO A 853 -17.71 -34.21 3.15
N GLY A 854 -16.66 -34.47 3.93
CA GLY A 854 -16.14 -35.82 4.17
C GLY A 854 -15.55 -36.46 2.91
N SER A 855 -15.41 -37.79 2.87
CA SER A 855 -14.66 -38.51 1.82
C SER A 855 -15.51 -39.31 0.83
N SER A 856 -16.80 -39.00 0.67
CA SER A 856 -17.69 -39.85 -0.15
C SER A 856 -18.70 -39.12 -1.02
N VAL A 857 -18.75 -37.79 -1.00
CA VAL A 857 -19.73 -37.03 -1.77
C VAL A 857 -19.13 -35.75 -2.37
N ASN A 858 -19.60 -35.42 -3.57
CA ASN A 858 -19.59 -34.06 -4.12
C ASN A 858 -21.03 -33.54 -4.05
N PRO A 859 -21.40 -32.79 -3.00
CA PRO A 859 -22.76 -32.30 -2.81
C PRO A 859 -23.24 -31.51 -4.04
N SER A 860 -24.49 -31.69 -4.44
CA SER A 860 -25.11 -30.79 -5.41
C SER A 860 -25.29 -29.40 -4.81
N TYR A 861 -25.28 -28.38 -5.66
CA TYR A 861 -25.60 -27.02 -5.26
C TYR A 861 -27.03 -26.92 -4.67
N PRO A 862 -27.27 -25.99 -3.73
CA PRO A 862 -28.57 -25.80 -3.11
C PRO A 862 -29.62 -25.26 -4.09
N SER A 863 -30.90 -25.48 -3.80
CA SER A 863 -31.99 -24.98 -4.65
C SER A 863 -32.10 -23.45 -4.64
N ASP A 864 -31.72 -22.83 -3.52
CA ASP A 864 -31.51 -21.39 -3.40
C ASP A 864 -30.02 -21.13 -3.52
N TYR A 865 -29.59 -20.57 -4.65
CA TYR A 865 -28.17 -20.32 -4.90
C TYR A 865 -27.61 -19.22 -3.98
N SER A 866 -28.46 -18.32 -3.48
CA SER A 866 -28.04 -17.21 -2.62
C SER A 866 -27.67 -17.62 -1.19
N ASP A 867 -27.95 -18.86 -0.80
CA ASP A 867 -27.55 -19.44 0.48
C ASP A 867 -26.67 -20.67 0.25
N MET A 868 -25.35 -20.47 0.34
CA MET A 868 -24.35 -21.52 0.19
C MET A 868 -23.97 -22.16 1.52
N SER A 869 -24.69 -21.86 2.60
CA SER A 869 -24.36 -22.36 3.95
C SER A 869 -24.25 -23.89 3.97
N GLY A 870 -23.11 -24.37 4.46
CA GLY A 870 -22.83 -25.81 4.56
C GLY A 870 -22.43 -26.49 3.24
N GLN A 871 -22.28 -25.75 2.14
CA GLN A 871 -21.62 -26.27 0.94
C GLN A 871 -20.12 -26.48 1.20
N PRO A 872 -19.45 -27.37 0.44
CA PRO A 872 -18.00 -27.47 0.48
C PRO A 872 -17.34 -26.20 -0.11
N ILE A 873 -16.11 -25.92 0.29
CA ILE A 873 -15.19 -25.09 -0.48
C ILE A 873 -15.03 -25.71 -1.88
N ARG A 874 -15.09 -24.88 -2.92
CA ARG A 874 -14.92 -25.27 -4.32
C ARG A 874 -13.83 -24.46 -4.99
N ASN A 875 -13.26 -25.00 -6.08
CA ASN A 875 -12.31 -24.24 -6.90
C ASN A 875 -12.89 -22.93 -7.47
N ALA A 876 -14.21 -22.87 -7.69
CA ALA A 876 -14.93 -21.66 -8.05
C ALA A 876 -14.71 -20.52 -7.05
N ASP A 877 -14.52 -20.87 -5.78
CA ASP A 877 -14.52 -19.90 -4.69
C ASP A 877 -13.25 -19.03 -4.70
N GLY A 878 -12.19 -19.46 -5.37
CA GLY A 878 -10.89 -18.79 -5.35
C GLY A 878 -10.90 -17.40 -6.00
N VAL A 879 -11.69 -17.15 -7.06
CA VAL A 879 -11.63 -15.86 -7.77
C VAL A 879 -12.42 -14.78 -7.04
N ASP A 880 -13.52 -15.15 -6.42
CA ASP A 880 -14.24 -14.22 -5.56
C ASP A 880 -13.42 -13.92 -4.29
N LEU A 881 -12.69 -14.91 -3.76
CA LEU A 881 -11.70 -14.73 -2.70
C LEU A 881 -10.60 -13.73 -3.13
N ALA A 882 -9.98 -13.94 -4.30
CA ALA A 882 -8.96 -13.05 -4.84
C ALA A 882 -9.45 -11.59 -4.91
N LEU A 883 -10.62 -11.38 -5.52
CA LEU A 883 -11.20 -10.04 -5.66
C LEU A 883 -11.55 -9.41 -4.31
N SER A 884 -11.95 -10.21 -3.32
CA SER A 884 -12.24 -9.72 -1.97
C SER A 884 -10.96 -9.25 -1.25
N LEU A 885 -9.87 -10.01 -1.34
CA LEU A 885 -8.58 -9.65 -0.73
C LEU A 885 -7.99 -8.36 -1.32
N MET A 886 -8.33 -8.07 -2.58
CA MET A 886 -7.97 -6.82 -3.27
C MET A 886 -8.97 -5.67 -3.02
N GLY A 887 -10.00 -5.86 -2.18
CA GLY A 887 -11.03 -4.83 -1.94
C GLY A 887 -11.93 -4.54 -3.15
N LEU A 888 -11.96 -5.40 -4.16
CA LEU A 888 -12.71 -5.23 -5.40
C LEU A 888 -14.07 -5.93 -5.35
N SER A 889 -15.04 -5.47 -6.16
CA SER A 889 -16.38 -6.07 -6.23
C SER A 889 -16.36 -7.49 -6.81
N ARG A 890 -17.24 -8.40 -6.36
CA ARG A 890 -17.38 -9.73 -6.97
C ARG A 890 -17.75 -9.67 -8.45
N ILE A 891 -17.55 -10.79 -9.13
CA ILE A 891 -18.06 -11.00 -10.49
C ILE A 891 -19.60 -11.10 -10.41
N ASP A 892 -20.31 -10.40 -11.30
CA ASP A 892 -21.77 -10.49 -11.35
C ASP A 892 -22.22 -11.96 -11.50
N GLY A 893 -23.30 -12.37 -10.83
CA GLY A 893 -23.90 -13.68 -11.01
C GLY A 893 -23.20 -14.86 -10.33
N THR A 894 -22.07 -14.63 -9.63
CA THR A 894 -21.53 -15.58 -8.65
C THR A 894 -22.35 -15.53 -7.36
N VAL A 895 -22.16 -16.52 -6.50
CA VAL A 895 -22.65 -16.47 -5.12
C VAL A 895 -21.50 -16.64 -4.19
N ASP A 896 -21.70 -16.11 -2.99
CA ASP A 896 -20.80 -16.08 -1.86
C ASP A 896 -19.97 -17.37 -1.70
N ALA A 897 -18.83 -17.36 -2.37
CA ALA A 897 -17.64 -18.17 -2.22
C ALA A 897 -16.88 -17.88 -0.91
N GLU A 898 -17.27 -16.80 -0.24
CA GLU A 898 -16.44 -15.91 0.56
C GLU A 898 -16.45 -16.32 2.05
N ALA A 899 -17.09 -17.45 2.31
CA ALA A 899 -17.05 -18.20 3.53
C ALA A 899 -15.65 -18.52 4.07
N ILE A 900 -14.63 -18.71 3.21
CA ILE A 900 -13.26 -19.05 3.65
C ILE A 900 -12.63 -17.92 4.48
N ILE A 901 -13.05 -16.66 4.27
CA ILE A 901 -12.60 -15.49 5.08
C ILE A 901 -13.52 -15.25 6.28
N GLN A 902 -14.84 -15.43 6.15
CA GLN A 902 -15.82 -15.12 7.23
C GLN A 902 -15.50 -15.75 8.60
N GLY A 903 -14.87 -16.92 8.63
CA GLY A 903 -14.52 -17.57 9.89
C GLY A 903 -13.12 -17.27 10.41
N MET A 904 -12.32 -16.51 9.66
CA MET A 904 -10.99 -16.08 10.11
C MET A 904 -11.10 -15.22 11.37
N GLN A 905 -12.04 -14.27 11.40
CA GLN A 905 -12.27 -13.40 12.56
C GLN A 905 -13.01 -14.07 13.74
N ILE A 906 -13.84 -15.09 13.49
CA ILE A 906 -14.69 -15.72 14.53
C ILE A 906 -13.88 -16.69 15.42
N LYS A 907 -12.66 -17.08 15.01
CA LYS A 907 -11.90 -18.17 15.64
C LYS A 907 -10.61 -17.79 16.34
N LEU A 908 -10.20 -16.52 16.33
CA LEU A 908 -9.14 -16.09 17.25
C LEU A 908 -9.71 -16.12 18.69
N PRO A 909 -9.10 -16.88 19.63
CA PRO A 909 -9.56 -17.01 21.01
C PRO A 909 -9.67 -15.70 21.79
#